data_AF-A0ABD1BIH0-F1
#
_entry.id   AF-A0ABD1BIH0-F1
#
_cell.length_a   1.000
_cell.length_b   1.000
_cell.length_c   1.000
_cell.angle_alpha   90.00
_cell.angle_beta   90.00
_cell.angle_gamma   90.00
#
_symmetry.space_group_name_H-M   'P 1'
#
loop_
_entity.id
_entity.type
_entity.pdbx_description
1 polymer ?
#
loop_
_entity_poly.entity_id
_entity_poly.type
_entity_poly.pdbx_seq_one_letter_code
_entity_poly.pdbx_strand_id
1 'polypeptide(L)'
;MVSVGSKSLPSRRHKNTEEDSLMADREKSSRGRNKGMRRKDQKGNRGFDGDSNKRNQSGGASNVKPASKKQSEFEHQNQFVRKEIDPETSKYFSEIANLFDSNEVDLEERSVICGNALEETRGGEYEIATDYIISHVLQTLLEGCELDQLCSFLRNSATVFPAIAMDRSGSHVAESALKSLATHLENPDAYSVIEEALNSLCKVIVDKPLDMLCNCYGSHVLRRLLCLCKGVSLDSPELHGAKSSKALAKRMNLKMSHFDENENENDLQIPHQGFPDVFKNLLSGLLNCSREDMKYLQVDQYCSLVLQTALRLMVKQDEELLEFIPLILCCNSTDTKVEGLHIETEVAKEILESMKDNSFSHLVEVILEVAPESLYNEMFNKVFKNSLFELSVDRCANFVIQSLISHARDQEQMGLICEELAPRFKDLLEQGKSGVVASLIAVSQRLQSHEHKCCEALAGAVCSTNESRISIVPRLLFLDYYFGCQDKSTWEWAPGAKMHVMGCLILQGIFKFSSDIIQPYITSLTSMKPEYTIETAKDSSGARVIEAFLASDAAIKQKRRLINKLRGHFGELALHTSGSFTVEKCFDACNLTLREAIATELLDVKVDLSKAKQGPFLLRKLDIDGYASRPEQWKSRQESKQSTYNEFCSMFGSSKSNFPRNTLVSDASEDASQETELKNTRKEIKHHPTSGFKRHREEHARDKDEPFAGEKRAKQKKNKTSEATDKLVSKKRPFLSGEMTGKKRHSNKLRI
;
A
#
# COMPACT_ATOMS: atom_id res chain seq x y z
N MET A 1 -34.39 49.54 0.99
CA MET A 1 -35.58 49.74 1.85
C MET A 1 -36.38 48.45 1.85
N VAL A 2 -37.11 48.11 2.93
CA VAL A 2 -37.86 46.84 3.14
C VAL A 2 -36.93 45.61 3.18
N SER A 3 -36.61 44.91 4.28
CA SER A 3 -37.12 44.78 5.66
C SER A 3 -38.32 43.84 5.89
N VAL A 4 -38.07 42.52 5.93
CA VAL A 4 -38.41 41.54 7.01
C VAL A 4 -37.40 40.37 6.86
N GLY A 5 -36.87 39.69 7.87
CA GLY A 5 -36.91 39.86 9.33
C GLY A 5 -36.21 38.67 10.01
N SER A 6 -35.44 38.89 11.08
CA SER A 6 -34.54 37.87 11.67
C SER A 6 -35.03 37.30 13.00
N LYS A 7 -34.76 36.01 13.27
CA LYS A 7 -34.31 35.52 14.59
C LYS A 7 -33.88 34.05 14.64
N SER A 8 -32.88 33.81 15.49
CA SER A 8 -32.39 32.53 15.96
C SER A 8 -33.38 31.80 16.87
N LEU A 9 -33.34 30.47 16.89
CA LEU A 9 -34.00 29.62 17.88
C LEU A 9 -33.06 29.31 19.05
N PRO A 10 -33.42 29.62 20.31
CA PRO A 10 -32.61 29.31 21.49
C PRO A 10 -32.94 27.93 22.08
N SER A 11 -31.93 27.22 22.57
CA SER A 11 -32.12 26.01 23.39
C SER A 11 -32.74 26.37 24.74
N ARG A 12 -33.79 25.65 25.15
CA ARG A 12 -34.40 25.79 26.48
C ARG A 12 -34.76 24.42 27.08
N ARG A 13 -34.20 24.14 28.26
CA ARG A 13 -34.63 23.01 29.10
C ARG A 13 -36.02 23.29 29.67
N HIS A 14 -36.91 22.30 29.65
CA HIS A 14 -38.13 22.31 30.47
C HIS A 14 -37.83 21.93 31.92
N LYS A 15 -38.71 22.34 32.84
CA LYS A 15 -38.77 21.89 34.24
C LYS A 15 -40.19 22.11 34.79
N ASN A 16 -40.45 21.53 35.97
CA ASN A 16 -41.72 21.50 36.72
C ASN A 16 -42.71 20.45 36.17
N THR A 17 -43.58 19.85 37.00
CA THR A 17 -43.99 20.17 38.39
C THR A 17 -43.82 19.01 39.40
N GLU A 18 -44.09 19.32 40.69
CA GLU A 18 -44.55 18.42 41.79
C GLU A 18 -43.66 17.20 42.19
N GLU A 19 -43.28 16.94 43.45
CA GLU A 19 -43.50 17.57 44.78
C GLU A 19 -42.16 17.47 45.61
N ASP A 20 -42.00 17.65 46.93
CA ASP A 20 -42.84 18.04 48.08
C ASP A 20 -41.99 18.67 49.24
N SER A 21 -42.66 19.21 50.26
CA SER A 21 -42.37 19.19 51.71
C SER A 21 -41.05 19.72 52.33
N LEU A 22 -41.25 20.79 53.13
CA LEU A 22 -40.74 21.04 54.49
C LEU A 22 -39.38 21.74 54.76
N MET A 23 -39.51 23.06 55.00
CA MET A 23 -39.07 23.81 56.21
C MET A 23 -37.63 24.34 56.43
N ALA A 24 -37.60 25.48 57.14
CA ALA A 24 -36.54 26.04 58.00
C ALA A 24 -35.40 26.91 57.41
N ASP A 25 -35.73 28.16 57.07
CA ASP A 25 -35.23 29.38 57.76
C ASP A 25 -33.83 29.36 58.44
N ARG A 26 -32.82 30.09 57.89
CA ARG A 26 -32.46 31.45 58.36
C ARG A 26 -31.22 32.14 57.73
N GLU A 27 -31.39 33.46 57.64
CA GLU A 27 -30.49 34.61 57.46
C GLU A 27 -28.98 34.58 57.86
N LYS A 28 -28.24 35.53 57.23
CA LYS A 28 -27.05 36.29 57.76
C LYS A 28 -25.71 35.51 57.95
N SER A 29 -24.53 36.15 58.01
CA SER A 29 -24.00 37.37 57.37
C SER A 29 -22.49 37.55 57.60
N SER A 30 -21.80 38.24 56.67
CA SER A 30 -20.54 39.02 56.86
C SER A 30 -19.16 38.34 57.04
N ARG A 31 -18.20 38.84 56.24
CA ARG A 31 -16.76 39.18 56.50
C ARG A 31 -15.96 38.42 57.60
N GLY A 32 -14.82 37.81 57.21
CA GLY A 32 -13.72 37.44 58.12
C GLY A 32 -12.40 37.10 57.39
N ARG A 33 -11.22 37.48 57.93
CA ARG A 33 -9.89 37.36 57.27
C ARG A 33 -8.97 36.29 57.92
N ASN A 34 -8.15 35.66 57.08
CA ASN A 34 -6.76 35.17 57.31
C ASN A 34 -6.41 33.89 58.11
N LYS A 35 -5.57 33.06 57.45
CA LYS A 35 -4.41 32.24 57.93
C LYS A 35 -4.63 31.12 58.99
N GLY A 36 -4.30 29.86 58.63
CA GLY A 36 -4.11 28.76 59.60
C GLY A 36 -3.81 27.35 59.02
N MET A 37 -2.52 27.04 58.83
CA MET A 37 -1.90 25.76 58.38
C MET A 37 -2.52 24.37 58.74
N ARG A 38 -2.37 23.40 57.79
CA ARG A 38 -2.35 21.90 57.93
C ARG A 38 -3.71 21.20 58.22
N ARG A 39 -4.00 19.96 57.76
CA ARG A 39 -3.30 18.97 56.87
C ARG A 39 -4.31 17.88 56.40
N LYS A 40 -4.25 17.44 55.13
CA LYS A 40 -4.99 16.27 54.54
C LYS A 40 -6.53 16.40 54.57
N ASP A 41 -7.33 15.74 53.73
CA ASP A 41 -7.19 14.40 53.12
C ASP A 41 -7.53 14.30 51.60
N GLN A 42 -7.46 13.08 51.05
CA GLN A 42 -7.58 12.78 49.62
C GLN A 42 -8.96 12.18 49.23
N LYS A 43 -9.57 12.73 48.18
CA LYS A 43 -10.40 11.96 47.22
C LYS A 43 -10.51 12.76 45.92
N GLY A 44 -9.83 12.31 44.86
CA GLY A 44 -9.81 12.98 43.58
C GLY A 44 -10.19 12.04 42.44
N ASN A 45 -11.34 12.29 41.82
CA ASN A 45 -11.62 11.78 40.47
C ASN A 45 -10.58 12.35 39.49
N ARG A 46 -10.29 11.61 38.42
CA ARG A 46 -9.61 12.15 37.23
C ARG A 46 -10.29 11.63 35.96
N GLY A 47 -10.83 12.55 35.18
CA GLY A 47 -10.85 12.47 33.73
C GLY A 47 -9.87 13.51 33.17
N PHE A 48 -9.71 13.52 31.84
CA PHE A 48 -9.09 14.55 30.98
C PHE A 48 -8.95 15.94 31.63
N ASP A 49 -7.82 16.64 31.52
CA ASP A 49 -7.08 16.90 30.28
C ASP A 49 -5.54 16.87 30.41
N GLY A 50 -4.84 17.11 29.29
CA GLY A 50 -3.38 17.08 29.23
C GLY A 50 -2.69 18.40 29.61
N ASP A 51 -1.49 18.27 30.16
CA ASP A 51 -0.41 19.25 29.96
C ASP A 51 0.97 18.54 30.11
N SER A 52 1.98 19.20 29.58
CA SER A 52 3.41 18.98 29.72
C SER A 52 3.90 18.62 31.13
N ASN A 53 5.03 17.89 31.19
CA ASN A 53 5.91 17.94 32.35
C ASN A 53 7.38 17.70 32.00
N LYS A 54 8.17 18.78 32.01
CA LYS A 54 9.61 18.67 32.25
C LYS A 54 9.81 18.42 33.75
N ARG A 55 10.49 17.34 34.14
CA ARG A 55 11.17 17.28 35.44
C ARG A 55 12.43 16.44 35.41
N ASN A 56 13.49 17.00 35.98
CA ASN A 56 14.85 16.51 35.86
C ASN A 56 15.08 15.26 36.72
N GLN A 57 15.94 14.36 36.25
CA GLN A 57 16.90 13.69 37.13
C GLN A 57 18.29 14.25 36.86
N SER A 58 19.14 14.31 37.89
CA SER A 58 20.46 14.93 37.85
C SER A 58 21.56 13.87 37.90
N GLY A 59 22.44 13.81 36.89
CA GLY A 59 23.44 12.76 36.73
C GLY A 59 24.64 13.13 35.85
N GLY A 60 25.29 14.26 36.16
CA GLY A 60 26.63 14.68 35.73
C GLY A 60 27.22 14.22 34.37
N ALA A 61 27.24 15.13 33.40
CA ALA A 61 28.20 15.11 32.29
C ALA A 61 28.63 16.55 31.92
N SER A 62 29.75 16.66 31.21
CA SER A 62 30.50 17.89 30.87
C SER A 62 29.72 19.02 30.18
N ASN A 63 30.10 20.27 30.48
CA ASN A 63 29.66 21.46 29.75
C ASN A 63 29.93 21.37 28.24
N VAL A 64 28.87 21.38 27.43
CA VAL A 64 28.91 21.83 26.03
C VAL A 64 27.88 22.95 25.90
N LYS A 65 28.30 24.12 25.40
CA LYS A 65 27.37 25.24 25.16
C LYS A 65 26.44 24.85 24.00
N PRO A 66 25.11 25.05 24.10
CA PRO A 66 24.26 24.92 22.92
C PRO A 66 24.72 25.95 21.89
N ALA A 67 25.05 25.49 20.68
CA ALA A 67 25.37 26.40 19.59
C ALA A 67 24.15 27.28 19.31
N SER A 68 24.37 28.58 19.16
CA SER A 68 23.33 29.51 18.73
C SER A 68 22.76 29.04 17.40
N LYS A 69 21.43 28.95 17.28
CA LYS A 69 20.78 28.80 15.97
C LYS A 69 21.30 29.91 15.05
N LYS A 70 22.11 29.53 14.06
CA LYS A 70 22.28 30.37 12.87
C LYS A 70 20.93 30.38 12.17
N GLN A 71 20.15 31.44 12.40
CA GLN A 71 19.30 31.93 11.33
C GLN A 71 20.26 32.32 10.22
N SER A 72 20.30 31.54 9.15
CA SER A 72 20.95 31.93 7.91
C SER A 72 20.33 33.24 7.44
N GLU A 73 21.16 34.24 7.22
CA GLU A 73 20.77 35.53 6.64
C GLU A 73 20.50 35.34 5.14
N PHE A 74 19.45 34.58 4.81
CA PHE A 74 18.82 34.65 3.50
C PHE A 74 18.15 36.01 3.40
N GLU A 75 18.59 36.80 2.42
CA GLU A 75 18.13 38.17 2.24
C GLU A 75 16.63 38.18 1.94
N HIS A 76 15.85 38.97 2.70
CA HIS A 76 14.44 39.23 2.40
C HIS A 76 14.33 40.08 1.13
N GLN A 77 14.40 39.45 -0.04
CA GLN A 77 14.21 40.10 -1.34
C GLN A 77 12.82 39.80 -1.91
N ASN A 78 12.20 40.82 -2.50
CA ASN A 78 10.93 40.78 -3.24
C ASN A 78 9.80 39.99 -2.58
N GLN A 79 9.32 40.49 -1.43
CA GLN A 79 7.90 40.30 -1.11
C GLN A 79 7.06 40.87 -2.25
N PHE A 80 6.30 40.02 -2.93
CA PHE A 80 5.23 40.47 -3.82
C PHE A 80 4.14 41.13 -2.97
N VAL A 81 4.25 42.45 -2.80
CA VAL A 81 3.25 43.23 -2.07
C VAL A 81 1.97 43.24 -2.91
N ARG A 82 1.06 42.33 -2.59
CA ARG A 82 -0.27 42.21 -3.20
C ARG A 82 -0.96 43.56 -3.15
N LYS A 83 -1.27 44.12 -4.34
CA LYS A 83 -2.06 45.36 -4.43
C LYS A 83 -3.50 45.06 -3.99
N GLU A 84 -4.18 46.08 -3.48
CA GLU A 84 -5.62 45.99 -3.19
C GLU A 84 -6.38 45.88 -4.53
N ILE A 85 -7.27 44.90 -4.64
CA ILE A 85 -8.16 44.76 -5.80
C ILE A 85 -9.27 45.81 -5.68
N ASP A 86 -9.56 46.49 -6.78
CA ASP A 86 -10.60 47.50 -6.85
C ASP A 86 -12.02 46.90 -6.68
N PRO A 87 -12.99 47.68 -6.16
CA PRO A 87 -14.36 47.21 -5.95
C PRO A 87 -15.05 46.72 -7.23
N GLU A 88 -14.74 47.31 -8.39
CA GLU A 88 -15.29 46.96 -9.69
C GLU A 88 -14.86 45.55 -10.13
N THR A 89 -13.57 45.23 -10.09
CA THR A 89 -13.03 43.88 -10.36
C THR A 89 -13.57 42.85 -9.37
N SER A 90 -13.63 43.19 -8.08
CA SER A 90 -14.19 42.29 -7.05
C SER A 90 -15.68 42.01 -7.28
N LYS A 91 -16.45 43.03 -7.71
CA LYS A 91 -17.86 42.89 -8.08
C LYS A 91 -18.03 42.04 -9.35
N TYR A 92 -17.20 42.23 -10.37
CA TYR A 92 -17.27 41.48 -11.64
C TYR A 92 -17.19 39.96 -11.43
N PHE A 93 -16.14 39.48 -10.75
CA PHE A 93 -16.01 38.06 -10.44
C PHE A 93 -17.12 37.55 -9.51
N SER A 94 -17.62 38.39 -8.61
CA SER A 94 -18.78 38.06 -7.77
C SER A 94 -20.07 37.87 -8.59
N GLU A 95 -20.32 38.70 -9.61
CA GLU A 95 -21.50 38.56 -10.47
C GLU A 95 -21.42 37.31 -11.36
N ILE A 96 -20.22 36.93 -11.84
CA ILE A 96 -20.00 35.66 -12.56
C ILE A 96 -20.24 34.43 -11.65
N ALA A 97 -19.79 34.47 -10.39
CA ALA A 97 -20.03 33.39 -9.45
C ALA A 97 -21.54 33.15 -9.22
N ASN A 98 -22.30 34.23 -8.99
CA ASN A 98 -23.76 34.16 -8.83
C ASN A 98 -24.46 33.65 -10.11
N LEU A 99 -23.96 34.00 -11.30
CA LEU A 99 -24.48 33.49 -12.57
C LEU A 99 -24.30 31.96 -12.68
N PHE A 100 -23.15 31.44 -12.25
CA PHE A 100 -22.90 30.00 -12.27
C PHE A 100 -23.66 29.22 -11.18
N ASP A 101 -23.90 29.82 -10.01
CA ASP A 101 -24.73 29.24 -8.95
C ASP A 101 -26.21 29.12 -9.36
N SER A 102 -26.70 30.01 -10.23
CA SER A 102 -28.08 29.97 -10.74
C SER A 102 -28.39 28.72 -11.59
N ASN A 103 -27.38 28.15 -12.24
CA ASN A 103 -27.51 27.09 -13.25
C ASN A 103 -28.43 27.45 -14.43
N GLU A 104 -28.64 28.74 -14.73
CA GLU A 104 -29.45 29.22 -15.86
C GLU A 104 -28.69 29.23 -17.21
N VAL A 105 -27.38 28.96 -17.20
CA VAL A 105 -26.47 28.99 -18.36
C VAL A 105 -26.11 27.55 -18.80
N ASP A 106 -26.06 27.30 -20.11
CA ASP A 106 -25.65 25.98 -20.65
C ASP A 106 -24.13 25.76 -20.66
N LEU A 107 -23.68 24.56 -21.04
CA LEU A 107 -22.26 24.18 -20.97
C LEU A 107 -21.37 24.87 -22.02
N GLU A 108 -21.91 25.19 -23.19
CA GLU A 108 -21.15 25.87 -24.25
C GLU A 108 -21.01 27.36 -23.92
N GLU A 109 -22.10 28.02 -23.55
CA GLU A 109 -22.08 29.42 -23.11
C GLU A 109 -21.24 29.59 -21.83
N ARG A 110 -21.31 28.66 -20.87
CA ARG A 110 -20.47 28.68 -19.66
C ARG A 110 -18.98 28.66 -19.98
N SER A 111 -18.54 27.85 -20.95
CA SER A 111 -17.11 27.77 -21.28
C SER A 111 -16.60 29.06 -21.92
N VAL A 112 -17.40 29.68 -22.78
CA VAL A 112 -17.11 31.00 -23.37
C VAL A 112 -17.07 32.10 -22.29
N ILE A 113 -17.98 32.09 -21.31
CA ILE A 113 -17.96 33.02 -20.17
C ILE A 113 -16.69 32.81 -19.33
N CYS A 114 -16.31 31.56 -19.05
CA CYS A 114 -15.06 31.25 -18.35
C CYS A 114 -13.83 31.79 -19.10
N GLY A 115 -13.75 31.58 -20.42
CA GLY A 115 -12.68 32.10 -21.25
C GLY A 115 -12.58 33.62 -21.25
N ASN A 116 -13.71 34.33 -21.39
CA ASN A 116 -13.76 35.79 -21.36
C ASN A 116 -13.36 36.34 -19.98
N ALA A 117 -13.77 35.69 -18.88
CA ALA A 117 -13.44 36.12 -17.52
C ALA A 117 -11.95 35.91 -17.16
N LEU A 118 -11.23 35.01 -17.84
CA LEU A 118 -9.77 34.87 -17.71
C LEU A 118 -9.00 35.99 -18.43
N GLU A 119 -9.57 36.64 -19.45
CA GLU A 119 -8.93 37.80 -20.09
C GLU A 119 -8.86 39.00 -19.15
N GLU A 120 -9.87 39.19 -18.28
CA GLU A 120 -9.89 40.24 -17.26
C GLU A 120 -8.87 40.02 -16.12
N THR A 121 -8.17 38.87 -16.05
CA THR A 121 -7.07 38.71 -15.09
C THR A 121 -5.72 39.23 -15.61
N ARG A 122 -5.63 39.67 -16.86
CA ARG A 122 -4.35 40.02 -17.52
C ARG A 122 -3.62 41.18 -16.85
N GLY A 123 -2.42 40.91 -16.34
CA GLY A 123 -1.60 41.88 -15.59
C GLY A 123 -1.98 42.06 -14.11
N GLY A 124 -2.94 41.26 -13.62
CA GLY A 124 -3.37 41.19 -12.21
C GLY A 124 -3.46 39.75 -11.70
N GLU A 125 -2.84 38.80 -12.40
CA GLU A 125 -3.00 37.35 -12.17
C GLU A 125 -2.61 36.94 -10.74
N TYR A 126 -1.53 37.54 -10.21
CA TYR A 126 -1.09 37.31 -8.83
C TYR A 126 -2.09 37.87 -7.82
N GLU A 127 -2.49 39.13 -7.96
CA GLU A 127 -3.43 39.80 -7.07
C GLU A 127 -4.76 39.06 -6.99
N ILE A 128 -5.30 38.61 -8.13
CA ILE A 128 -6.58 37.93 -8.24
C ILE A 128 -6.49 36.47 -7.73
N ALA A 129 -5.47 35.71 -8.14
CA ALA A 129 -5.30 34.32 -7.71
C ALA A 129 -5.00 34.17 -6.21
N THR A 130 -4.34 35.16 -5.60
CA THR A 130 -4.07 35.19 -4.15
C THR A 130 -5.18 35.85 -3.32
N ASP A 131 -6.33 36.16 -3.93
CA ASP A 131 -7.48 36.60 -3.14
C ASP A 131 -8.08 35.49 -2.28
N TYR A 132 -8.71 35.84 -1.16
CA TYR A 132 -9.40 34.84 -0.33
C TYR A 132 -10.76 34.44 -0.90
N ILE A 133 -11.43 35.34 -1.64
CA ILE A 133 -12.75 35.12 -2.22
C ILE A 133 -12.61 34.78 -3.71
N ILE A 134 -11.99 35.67 -4.48
CA ILE A 134 -11.98 35.59 -5.96
C ILE A 134 -11.22 34.36 -6.48
N SER A 135 -10.25 33.84 -5.73
CA SER A 135 -9.56 32.58 -6.05
C SER A 135 -10.49 31.38 -6.21
N HIS A 136 -11.64 31.33 -5.51
CA HIS A 136 -12.63 30.26 -5.65
C HIS A 136 -13.42 30.40 -6.96
N VAL A 137 -13.69 31.64 -7.38
CA VAL A 137 -14.25 31.94 -8.70
C VAL A 137 -13.24 31.53 -9.77
N LEU A 138 -11.98 31.96 -9.65
CA LEU A 138 -10.93 31.68 -10.63
C LEU A 138 -10.65 30.18 -10.81
N GLN A 139 -10.71 29.36 -9.75
CA GLN A 139 -10.71 27.90 -9.87
C GLN A 139 -11.86 27.40 -10.76
N THR A 140 -13.07 27.93 -10.56
CA THR A 140 -14.26 27.60 -11.36
C THR A 140 -14.15 28.06 -12.82
N LEU A 141 -13.43 29.16 -13.09
CA LEU A 141 -13.12 29.61 -14.45
C LEU A 141 -12.16 28.64 -15.14
N LEU A 142 -11.06 28.29 -14.46
CA LEU A 142 -10.00 27.43 -15.00
C LEU A 142 -10.47 25.98 -15.24
N GLU A 143 -11.36 25.45 -14.40
CA GLU A 143 -11.96 24.12 -14.59
C GLU A 143 -13.15 24.13 -15.59
N GLY A 144 -13.49 25.28 -16.19
CA GLY A 144 -14.62 25.43 -17.13
C GLY A 144 -14.30 26.05 -18.49
N CYS A 145 -13.16 26.73 -18.67
CA CYS A 145 -12.73 27.31 -19.95
C CYS A 145 -12.18 26.25 -20.93
N GLU A 146 -12.06 26.61 -22.21
CA GLU A 146 -11.36 25.78 -23.20
C GLU A 146 -9.82 25.88 -23.06
N LEU A 147 -9.12 24.94 -23.69
CA LEU A 147 -7.66 24.78 -23.61
C LEU A 147 -6.88 26.04 -24.02
N ASP A 148 -7.34 26.79 -25.03
CA ASP A 148 -6.61 27.95 -25.55
C ASP A 148 -6.57 29.11 -24.55
N GLN A 149 -7.67 29.36 -23.81
CA GLN A 149 -7.73 30.39 -22.78
C GLN A 149 -7.02 29.92 -21.51
N LEU A 150 -7.13 28.63 -21.15
CA LEU A 150 -6.35 28.01 -20.06
C LEU A 150 -4.83 28.16 -20.26
N CYS A 151 -4.32 27.76 -21.43
CA CYS A 151 -2.90 27.90 -21.77
C CYS A 151 -2.49 29.37 -21.92
N SER A 152 -3.40 30.28 -22.28
CA SER A 152 -3.12 31.72 -22.29
C SER A 152 -3.01 32.31 -20.88
N PHE A 153 -3.90 31.94 -19.96
CA PHE A 153 -3.78 32.28 -18.53
C PHE A 153 -2.46 31.78 -17.94
N LEU A 154 -2.08 30.52 -18.23
CA LEU A 154 -0.82 29.95 -17.75
C LEU A 154 0.42 30.65 -18.32
N ARG A 155 0.44 30.98 -19.63
CA ARG A 155 1.54 31.73 -20.25
C ARG A 155 1.67 33.15 -19.70
N ASN A 156 0.56 33.84 -19.44
CA ASN A 156 0.56 35.19 -18.87
C ASN A 156 1.01 35.18 -17.39
N SER A 157 0.46 34.27 -16.59
CA SER A 157 0.79 34.13 -15.16
C SER A 157 2.16 33.48 -14.88
N ALA A 158 2.82 32.85 -15.87
CA ALA A 158 4.06 32.08 -15.69
C ALA A 158 5.15 32.79 -14.86
N THR A 159 5.34 34.10 -15.05
CA THR A 159 6.35 34.89 -14.34
C THR A 159 6.06 35.11 -12.85
N VAL A 160 4.79 35.03 -12.45
CA VAL A 160 4.32 35.12 -11.06
C VAL A 160 3.87 33.76 -10.50
N PHE A 161 3.89 32.71 -11.32
CA PHE A 161 3.37 31.39 -10.97
C PHE A 161 3.99 30.79 -9.69
N PRO A 162 5.31 30.90 -9.39
CA PRO A 162 5.84 30.43 -8.11
C PRO A 162 5.23 31.19 -6.92
N ALA A 163 5.00 32.50 -7.03
CA ALA A 163 4.40 33.30 -5.96
C ALA A 163 2.91 32.98 -5.76
N ILE A 164 2.18 32.68 -6.85
CA ILE A 164 0.80 32.14 -6.80
C ILE A 164 0.82 30.76 -6.12
N ALA A 165 1.67 29.85 -6.57
CA ALA A 165 1.76 28.48 -6.09
C ALA A 165 2.21 28.36 -4.62
N MET A 166 2.92 29.35 -4.09
CA MET A 166 3.37 29.43 -2.70
C MET A 166 2.37 30.13 -1.76
N ASP A 167 1.25 30.64 -2.27
CA ASP A 167 0.17 31.22 -1.48
C ASP A 167 -0.91 30.20 -1.08
N ARG A 168 -1.59 30.46 0.03
CA ARG A 168 -2.67 29.63 0.61
C ARG A 168 -3.94 29.55 -0.23
N SER A 169 -4.19 30.53 -1.10
CA SER A 169 -5.31 30.56 -2.05
C SER A 169 -4.81 30.27 -3.47
N GLY A 170 -3.72 30.94 -3.86
CA GLY A 170 -3.14 30.82 -5.20
C GLY A 170 -2.67 29.41 -5.55
N SER A 171 -2.23 28.62 -4.57
CA SER A 171 -1.89 27.20 -4.79
C SER A 171 -3.07 26.37 -5.30
N HIS A 172 -4.29 26.61 -4.81
CA HIS A 172 -5.48 25.92 -5.28
C HIS A 172 -5.89 26.38 -6.69
N VAL A 173 -5.68 27.66 -7.03
CA VAL A 173 -5.82 28.18 -8.40
C VAL A 173 -4.83 27.47 -9.34
N ALA A 174 -3.55 27.39 -8.95
CA ALA A 174 -2.51 26.71 -9.70
C ALA A 174 -2.78 25.21 -9.86
N GLU A 175 -3.21 24.52 -8.79
CA GLU A 175 -3.62 23.11 -8.90
C GLU A 175 -4.82 22.92 -9.84
N SER A 176 -5.80 23.83 -9.84
CA SER A 176 -6.99 23.73 -10.70
C SER A 176 -6.66 23.97 -12.17
N ALA A 177 -5.74 24.89 -12.49
CA ALA A 177 -5.21 25.02 -13.85
C ALA A 177 -4.49 23.73 -14.32
N LEU A 178 -3.70 23.10 -13.45
CA LEU A 178 -3.02 21.83 -13.76
C LEU A 178 -4.00 20.65 -13.87
N LYS A 179 -5.08 20.61 -13.07
CA LYS A 179 -6.17 19.63 -13.24
C LYS A 179 -6.89 19.81 -14.57
N SER A 180 -7.19 21.06 -14.95
CA SER A 180 -7.86 21.37 -16.20
C SER A 180 -7.03 20.93 -17.42
N LEU A 181 -5.70 21.22 -17.41
CA LEU A 181 -4.76 20.68 -18.40
C LEU A 181 -4.79 19.14 -18.46
N ALA A 182 -4.90 18.47 -17.32
CA ALA A 182 -4.92 17.02 -17.26
C ALA A 182 -6.14 16.40 -17.98
N THR A 183 -7.28 17.10 -18.03
CA THR A 183 -8.47 16.64 -18.78
C THR A 183 -8.23 16.55 -20.29
N HIS A 184 -7.26 17.29 -20.82
CA HIS A 184 -6.93 17.32 -22.24
C HIS A 184 -5.83 16.32 -22.64
N LEU A 185 -5.27 15.53 -21.70
CA LEU A 185 -4.22 14.54 -21.99
C LEU A 185 -4.64 13.43 -22.96
N GLU A 186 -5.94 13.12 -23.04
CA GLU A 186 -6.46 12.11 -23.97
C GLU A 186 -6.68 12.66 -25.40
N ASN A 187 -6.48 13.97 -25.62
CA ASN A 187 -6.59 14.60 -26.94
C ASN A 187 -5.20 14.73 -27.62
N PRO A 188 -4.91 13.99 -28.71
CA PRO A 188 -3.62 14.07 -29.39
C PRO A 188 -3.31 15.47 -29.95
N ASP A 189 -4.32 16.22 -30.39
CA ASP A 189 -4.15 17.54 -30.97
C ASP A 189 -3.76 18.60 -29.91
N ALA A 190 -4.03 18.33 -28.63
CA ALA A 190 -3.68 19.21 -27.51
C ALA A 190 -2.19 19.13 -27.11
N TYR A 191 -1.49 18.04 -27.46
CA TYR A 191 -0.16 17.69 -26.92
C TYR A 191 0.83 18.86 -26.95
N SER A 192 1.03 19.48 -28.13
CA SER A 192 2.02 20.56 -28.30
C SER A 192 1.66 21.85 -27.54
N VAL A 193 0.38 22.09 -27.27
CA VAL A 193 -0.11 23.30 -26.58
C VAL A 193 0.02 23.13 -25.07
N ILE A 194 -0.26 21.93 -24.56
CA ILE A 194 0.03 21.54 -23.18
C ILE A 194 1.54 21.57 -22.93
N GLU A 195 2.35 21.02 -23.86
CA GLU A 195 3.80 21.00 -23.74
C GLU A 195 4.43 22.41 -23.70
N GLU A 196 3.97 23.36 -24.53
CA GLU A 196 4.41 24.75 -24.45
C GLU A 196 4.07 25.37 -23.08
N ALA A 197 2.83 25.19 -22.62
CA ALA A 197 2.38 25.71 -21.33
C ALA A 197 3.23 25.14 -20.17
N LEU A 198 3.42 23.81 -20.11
CA LEU A 198 4.24 23.18 -19.09
C LEU A 198 5.70 23.67 -19.11
N ASN A 199 6.32 23.76 -20.29
CA ASN A 199 7.67 24.31 -20.42
C ASN A 199 7.77 25.75 -19.91
N SER A 200 6.75 26.58 -20.16
CA SER A 200 6.73 27.97 -19.67
C SER A 200 6.73 28.07 -18.14
N LEU A 201 5.99 27.19 -17.46
CA LEU A 201 5.93 27.11 -16.00
C LEU A 201 7.22 26.52 -15.42
N CYS A 202 7.67 25.37 -15.94
CA CYS A 202 8.87 24.69 -15.48
C CYS A 202 10.11 25.59 -15.58
N LYS A 203 10.23 26.39 -16.64
CA LYS A 203 11.34 27.34 -16.82
C LYS A 203 11.43 28.38 -15.71
N VAL A 204 10.31 28.89 -15.19
CA VAL A 204 10.31 29.90 -14.11
C VAL A 204 10.52 29.25 -12.75
N ILE A 205 9.97 28.04 -12.53
CA ILE A 205 10.18 27.25 -11.31
C ILE A 205 11.67 26.88 -11.14
N VAL A 206 12.34 26.49 -12.22
CA VAL A 206 13.74 26.04 -12.21
C VAL A 206 14.76 27.18 -12.01
N ASP A 207 14.37 28.44 -12.19
CA ASP A 207 15.24 29.59 -11.85
C ASP A 207 15.51 29.65 -10.33
N LYS A 208 14.48 29.38 -9.50
CA LYS A 208 14.53 29.45 -8.02
C LYS A 208 13.64 28.38 -7.36
N PRO A 209 14.01 27.09 -7.42
CA PRO A 209 13.12 26.00 -7.00
C PRO A 209 13.04 25.81 -5.48
N LEU A 210 14.08 26.19 -4.73
CA LEU A 210 14.26 25.80 -3.32
C LEU A 210 13.14 26.31 -2.40
N ASP A 211 12.74 27.59 -2.53
CA ASP A 211 11.68 28.16 -1.72
C ASP A 211 10.32 27.49 -1.99
N MET A 212 10.06 27.08 -3.23
CA MET A 212 8.82 26.41 -3.63
C MET A 212 8.79 24.93 -3.21
N LEU A 213 9.94 24.24 -3.26
CA LEU A 213 10.12 22.87 -2.76
C LEU A 213 9.79 22.75 -1.27
N CYS A 214 10.31 23.67 -0.47
CA CYS A 214 10.12 23.70 0.99
C CYS A 214 8.81 24.40 1.42
N ASN A 215 7.99 24.89 0.48
CA ASN A 215 6.73 25.56 0.80
C ASN A 215 5.58 24.55 1.00
N CYS A 216 4.81 24.77 2.07
CA CYS A 216 3.67 23.92 2.41
C CYS A 216 2.56 23.85 1.36
N TYR A 217 2.38 24.90 0.55
CA TYR A 217 1.45 24.97 -0.57
C TYR A 217 2.16 24.67 -1.90
N GLY A 218 3.34 25.26 -2.13
CA GLY A 218 4.14 25.10 -3.35
C GLY A 218 4.49 23.64 -3.65
N SER A 219 4.77 22.84 -2.61
CA SER A 219 4.99 21.40 -2.75
C SER A 219 3.78 20.61 -3.25
N HIS A 220 2.53 21.06 -3.02
CA HIS A 220 1.34 20.41 -3.61
C HIS A 220 1.28 20.68 -5.12
N VAL A 221 1.51 21.94 -5.52
CA VAL A 221 1.58 22.34 -6.94
C VAL A 221 2.71 21.60 -7.67
N LEU A 222 3.90 21.51 -7.08
CA LEU A 222 5.03 20.75 -7.65
C LEU A 222 4.70 19.25 -7.81
N ARG A 223 4.05 18.63 -6.82
CA ARG A 223 3.64 17.22 -6.90
C ARG A 223 2.63 16.99 -8.03
N ARG A 224 1.63 17.87 -8.17
CA ARG A 224 0.68 17.79 -9.30
C ARG A 224 1.35 18.03 -10.65
N LEU A 225 2.25 19.01 -10.73
CA LEU A 225 3.01 19.31 -11.95
C LEU A 225 3.87 18.12 -12.39
N LEU A 226 4.56 17.45 -11.47
CA LEU A 226 5.31 16.23 -11.75
C LEU A 226 4.42 15.10 -12.28
N CYS A 227 3.26 14.86 -11.65
CA CYS A 227 2.27 13.88 -12.14
C CYS A 227 1.79 14.22 -13.56
N LEU A 228 1.45 15.48 -13.82
CA LEU A 228 1.01 15.95 -15.14
C LEU A 228 2.11 15.82 -16.20
N CYS A 229 3.34 16.20 -15.88
CA CYS A 229 4.50 16.02 -16.77
C CYS A 229 4.78 14.54 -17.07
N LYS A 230 4.45 13.60 -16.17
CA LYS A 230 4.50 12.16 -16.46
C LYS A 230 3.19 11.60 -17.05
N GLY A 231 2.16 12.42 -17.32
CA GLY A 231 0.91 11.97 -17.95
C GLY A 231 -0.11 11.31 -17.00
N VAL A 232 -0.04 11.57 -15.70
CA VAL A 232 -0.93 10.99 -14.68
C VAL A 232 -1.97 12.02 -14.23
N SER A 233 -3.23 11.83 -14.63
CA SER A 233 -4.36 12.73 -14.29
C SER A 233 -5.02 12.45 -12.93
N LEU A 234 -4.64 11.39 -12.22
CA LEU A 234 -5.36 10.92 -11.02
C LEU A 234 -4.66 11.27 -9.71
N ASP A 235 -5.43 11.81 -8.75
CA ASP A 235 -5.03 12.10 -7.37
C ASP A 235 -4.87 10.80 -6.55
N SER A 236 -3.90 9.96 -6.94
CA SER A 236 -3.56 8.73 -6.22
C SER A 236 -3.00 9.08 -4.83
N PRO A 237 -3.60 8.59 -3.73
CA PRO A 237 -3.10 8.86 -2.39
C PRO A 237 -1.64 8.44 -2.19
N GLU A 238 -1.20 7.38 -2.88
CA GLU A 238 0.16 6.85 -2.80
C GLU A 238 1.19 7.78 -3.47
N LEU A 239 0.82 8.43 -4.58
CA LEU A 239 1.66 9.44 -5.23
C LEU A 239 1.84 10.68 -4.34
N HIS A 240 0.78 11.10 -3.63
CA HIS A 240 0.86 12.22 -2.68
C HIS A 240 1.45 11.86 -1.30
N GLY A 241 1.95 10.63 -1.10
CA GLY A 241 2.63 10.19 0.13
C GLY A 241 1.71 9.69 1.26
N ALA A 242 0.42 9.49 1.01
CA ALA A 242 -0.52 8.99 2.01
C ALA A 242 -0.46 7.45 2.15
N LYS A 243 -0.59 6.96 3.39
CA LYS A 243 -0.53 5.52 3.70
C LYS A 243 -1.82 4.82 3.27
N SER A 244 -1.73 3.94 2.26
CA SER A 244 -2.85 3.16 1.74
C SER A 244 -2.83 1.70 2.21
N SER A 245 -3.95 0.99 2.04
CA SER A 245 -4.01 -0.46 2.19
C SER A 245 -3.40 -1.24 1.02
N LYS A 246 -3.39 -0.68 -0.21
CA LYS A 246 -2.74 -1.30 -1.38
C LYS A 246 -1.21 -1.33 -1.20
N ALA A 247 -0.59 -0.24 -0.77
CA ALA A 247 0.83 -0.15 -0.45
C ALA A 247 1.24 -1.11 0.69
N LEU A 248 0.45 -1.21 1.77
CA LEU A 248 0.71 -2.17 2.85
C LEU A 248 0.59 -3.63 2.36
N ALA A 249 -0.39 -3.93 1.50
CA ALA A 249 -0.53 -5.26 0.90
C ALA A 249 0.64 -5.61 -0.03
N LYS A 250 1.10 -4.66 -0.86
CA LYS A 250 2.30 -4.80 -1.72
C LYS A 250 3.54 -5.09 -0.87
N ARG A 251 3.78 -4.29 0.17
CA ARG A 251 4.88 -4.46 1.14
C ARG A 251 4.84 -5.82 1.86
N MET A 252 3.64 -6.30 2.21
CA MET A 252 3.45 -7.61 2.87
C MET A 252 3.28 -8.80 1.90
N ASN A 253 3.43 -8.61 0.58
CA ASN A 253 3.22 -9.65 -0.43
C ASN A 253 1.85 -10.35 -0.27
N LEU A 254 0.79 -9.58 0.00
CA LEU A 254 -0.59 -10.05 0.15
C LEU A 254 -1.43 -9.68 -1.07
N LYS A 255 -2.23 -10.63 -1.58
CA LYS A 255 -3.19 -10.37 -2.66
C LYS A 255 -4.47 -9.75 -2.08
N MET A 256 -4.96 -8.67 -2.68
CA MET A 256 -6.30 -8.13 -2.40
C MET A 256 -7.37 -9.03 -3.04
N SER A 257 -8.61 -9.01 -2.53
CA SER A 257 -9.63 -10.03 -2.83
C SER A 257 -10.47 -9.78 -4.09
N HIS A 258 -10.37 -10.69 -5.08
CA HIS A 258 -11.29 -10.96 -6.21
C HIS A 258 -11.71 -9.84 -7.19
N PHE A 259 -11.67 -8.56 -6.84
CA PHE A 259 -11.91 -7.47 -7.82
C PHE A 259 -10.64 -7.16 -8.62
N ASP A 260 -9.48 -7.21 -7.97
CA ASP A 260 -8.18 -6.92 -8.58
C ASP A 260 -7.68 -8.06 -9.51
N GLU A 261 -8.40 -9.18 -9.69
CA GLU A 261 -7.97 -10.27 -10.59
C GLU A 261 -7.89 -9.83 -12.07
N ASN A 262 -8.51 -8.70 -12.43
CA ASN A 262 -8.32 -8.00 -13.71
C ASN A 262 -7.35 -6.78 -13.64
N GLU A 263 -6.86 -6.40 -12.46
CA GLU A 263 -5.85 -5.33 -12.26
C GLU A 263 -4.42 -5.88 -12.05
N ASN A 264 -4.23 -7.21 -11.98
CA ASN A 264 -2.96 -7.89 -11.69
C ASN A 264 -1.91 -7.84 -12.84
N GLU A 265 -1.71 -6.66 -13.44
CA GLU A 265 -0.47 -6.27 -14.15
C GLU A 265 -0.32 -4.74 -14.30
N ASN A 266 -1.40 -3.97 -14.11
CA ASN A 266 -1.44 -2.51 -14.32
C ASN A 266 -0.90 -1.69 -13.14
N ASP A 267 0.25 -2.11 -12.60
CA ASP A 267 0.99 -1.47 -11.51
C ASP A 267 1.55 -0.10 -11.95
N LEU A 268 0.77 0.97 -11.71
CA LEU A 268 0.97 2.32 -12.25
C LEU A 268 1.15 2.30 -13.78
N GLN A 269 0.19 1.74 -14.52
CA GLN A 269 0.10 2.02 -15.95
C GLN A 269 -0.19 3.51 -16.16
N ILE A 270 0.84 4.23 -16.59
CA ILE A 270 0.76 5.60 -17.08
C ILE A 270 -0.03 5.53 -18.40
N PRO A 271 -1.26 6.07 -18.50
CA PRO A 271 -2.12 5.80 -19.67
C PRO A 271 -1.68 6.54 -20.93
N HIS A 272 -0.96 7.65 -20.74
CA HIS A 272 -0.45 8.54 -21.78
C HIS A 272 1.09 8.55 -21.74
N GLN A 273 1.76 8.91 -22.85
CA GLN A 273 3.23 9.00 -22.89
C GLN A 273 3.79 10.08 -21.94
N GLY A 274 2.94 11.05 -21.55
CA GLY A 274 3.35 12.22 -20.78
C GLY A 274 4.25 13.12 -21.61
N PHE A 275 5.10 13.90 -20.92
CA PHE A 275 6.06 14.83 -21.50
C PHE A 275 7.45 14.53 -20.91
N PRO A 276 8.13 13.44 -21.34
CA PRO A 276 9.31 12.91 -20.65
C PRO A 276 10.46 13.92 -20.52
N ASP A 277 10.74 14.69 -21.58
CA ASP A 277 11.77 15.72 -21.55
C ASP A 277 11.41 16.87 -20.61
N VAL A 278 10.13 17.26 -20.51
CA VAL A 278 9.66 18.29 -19.57
C VAL A 278 9.75 17.80 -18.13
N PHE A 279 9.37 16.54 -17.87
CA PHE A 279 9.54 15.90 -16.57
C PHE A 279 11.02 15.87 -16.16
N LYS A 280 11.92 15.44 -17.05
CA LYS A 280 13.36 15.38 -16.78
C LYS A 280 13.97 16.77 -16.57
N ASN A 281 13.67 17.73 -17.44
CA ASN A 281 14.16 19.11 -17.32
C ASN A 281 13.70 19.77 -16.01
N LEU A 282 12.44 19.55 -15.60
CA LEU A 282 11.94 20.00 -14.30
C LEU A 282 12.72 19.34 -13.16
N LEU A 283 12.83 18.00 -13.14
CA LEU A 283 13.46 17.27 -12.03
C LEU A 283 14.96 17.56 -11.90
N SER A 284 15.71 17.59 -13.02
CA SER A 284 17.12 18.02 -13.03
C SER A 284 17.26 19.44 -12.51
N GLY A 285 16.32 20.35 -12.82
CA GLY A 285 16.31 21.71 -12.30
C GLY A 285 16.00 21.80 -10.80
N LEU A 286 15.02 21.04 -10.31
CA LEU A 286 14.68 20.95 -8.88
C LEU A 286 15.84 20.39 -8.03
N LEU A 287 16.70 19.56 -8.63
CA LEU A 287 17.85 18.92 -7.98
C LEU A 287 19.19 19.65 -8.20
N ASN A 288 19.21 20.76 -8.96
CA ASN A 288 20.42 21.53 -9.27
C ASN A 288 20.81 22.50 -8.15
N CYS A 289 21.15 21.96 -6.98
CA CYS A 289 21.60 22.72 -5.80
C CYS A 289 22.95 22.20 -5.25
N SER A 290 23.50 22.83 -4.20
CA SER A 290 24.71 22.29 -3.56
C SER A 290 24.42 21.00 -2.76
N ARG A 291 25.46 20.24 -2.42
CA ARG A 291 25.33 19.06 -1.52
C ARG A 291 24.89 19.49 -0.12
N GLU A 292 25.27 20.69 0.29
CA GLU A 292 24.88 21.33 1.54
C GLU A 292 23.39 21.68 1.54
N ASP A 293 22.86 22.27 0.46
CA ASP A 293 21.42 22.52 0.29
C ASP A 293 20.64 21.19 0.30
N MET A 294 21.09 20.20 -0.47
CA MET A 294 20.44 18.89 -0.56
C MET A 294 20.36 18.20 0.81
N LYS A 295 21.37 18.34 1.68
CA LYS A 295 21.33 17.84 3.07
C LYS A 295 20.23 18.51 3.92
N TYR A 296 19.83 19.75 3.61
CA TYR A 296 18.65 20.36 4.22
C TYR A 296 17.35 19.90 3.56
N LEU A 297 17.32 19.77 2.22
CA LEU A 297 16.16 19.26 1.47
C LEU A 297 15.75 17.83 1.87
N GLN A 298 16.74 16.96 2.14
CA GLN A 298 16.56 15.59 2.63
C GLN A 298 15.66 15.50 3.89
N VAL A 299 15.76 16.49 4.78
CA VAL A 299 15.05 16.53 6.08
C VAL A 299 13.86 17.50 6.09
N ASP A 300 13.65 18.29 5.03
CA ASP A 300 12.43 19.08 4.89
C ASP A 300 11.23 18.20 4.52
N GLN A 301 10.10 18.44 5.21
CA GLN A 301 8.89 17.64 5.05
C GLN A 301 8.27 17.80 3.65
N TYR A 302 8.31 19.00 3.09
CA TYR A 302 7.63 19.34 1.85
C TYR A 302 8.48 18.96 0.64
N CYS A 303 9.79 19.22 0.69
CA CYS A 303 10.72 18.75 -0.33
C CYS A 303 10.77 17.22 -0.38
N SER A 304 10.85 16.54 0.78
CA SER A 304 10.76 15.07 0.85
C SER A 304 9.51 14.52 0.15
N LEU A 305 8.34 15.15 0.34
CA LEU A 305 7.10 14.73 -0.35
C LEU A 305 7.18 14.95 -1.88
N VAL A 306 7.79 16.03 -2.36
CA VAL A 306 8.03 16.26 -3.80
C VAL A 306 8.96 15.17 -4.37
N LEU A 307 10.07 14.88 -3.69
CA LEU A 307 11.05 13.88 -4.12
C LEU A 307 10.47 12.45 -4.09
N GLN A 308 9.69 12.09 -3.06
CA GLN A 308 8.94 10.84 -3.02
C GLN A 308 7.99 10.71 -4.22
N THR A 309 7.32 11.80 -4.62
CA THR A 309 6.42 11.80 -5.78
C THR A 309 7.19 11.58 -7.08
N ALA A 310 8.29 12.33 -7.28
CA ALA A 310 9.16 12.16 -8.44
C ALA A 310 9.71 10.73 -8.57
N LEU A 311 10.21 10.15 -7.47
CA LEU A 311 10.72 8.77 -7.44
C LEU A 311 9.64 7.74 -7.79
N ARG A 312 8.41 7.89 -7.28
CA ARG A 312 7.28 6.99 -7.64
C ARG A 312 6.90 7.08 -9.13
N LEU A 313 7.07 8.25 -9.75
CA LEU A 313 6.81 8.45 -11.18
C LEU A 313 7.94 7.89 -12.08
N MET A 314 9.12 7.61 -11.53
CA MET A 314 10.27 6.99 -12.23
C MET A 314 10.36 5.47 -12.02
N VAL A 315 9.33 4.81 -11.49
CA VAL A 315 9.29 3.34 -11.33
C VAL A 315 9.62 2.63 -12.66
N LYS A 316 10.59 1.71 -12.62
CA LYS A 316 11.13 0.95 -13.77
C LYS A 316 11.88 1.80 -14.82
N GLN A 317 12.25 3.04 -14.50
CA GLN A 317 13.12 3.90 -15.33
C GLN A 317 14.56 3.87 -14.80
N ASP A 318 15.21 2.71 -14.87
CA ASP A 318 16.47 2.43 -14.16
C ASP A 318 17.59 3.43 -14.48
N GLU A 319 17.65 3.97 -15.70
CA GLU A 319 18.60 5.04 -16.08
C GLU A 319 18.31 6.37 -15.36
N GLU A 320 17.05 6.81 -15.30
CA GLU A 320 16.63 8.02 -14.55
C GLU A 320 16.89 7.83 -13.05
N LEU A 321 16.61 6.64 -12.51
CA LEU A 321 16.80 6.31 -11.09
C LEU A 321 18.28 6.28 -10.67
N LEU A 322 19.16 5.77 -11.53
CA LEU A 322 20.61 5.78 -11.30
C LEU A 322 21.24 7.17 -11.48
N GLU A 323 20.60 8.09 -12.20
CA GLU A 323 21.00 9.50 -12.28
C GLU A 323 20.54 10.30 -11.05
N PHE A 324 19.28 10.16 -10.65
CA PHE A 324 18.67 11.06 -9.65
C PHE A 324 18.78 10.60 -8.20
N ILE A 325 18.79 9.31 -7.89
CA ILE A 325 18.92 8.87 -6.49
C ILE A 325 20.30 9.23 -5.89
N PRO A 326 21.44 9.09 -6.62
CA PRO A 326 22.74 9.50 -6.09
C PRO A 326 22.84 11.01 -5.81
N LEU A 327 22.17 11.85 -6.62
CA LEU A 327 22.04 13.28 -6.36
C LEU A 327 21.29 13.52 -5.04
N ILE A 328 20.12 12.90 -4.88
CA ILE A 328 19.29 13.01 -3.67
C ILE A 328 20.01 12.50 -2.41
N LEU A 329 20.83 11.44 -2.52
CA LEU A 329 21.62 10.88 -1.42
C LEU A 329 22.99 11.58 -1.23
N CYS A 330 23.31 12.61 -2.02
CA CYS A 330 24.61 13.29 -2.03
C CYS A 330 25.83 12.38 -2.27
N CYS A 331 25.66 11.20 -2.89
CA CYS A 331 26.70 10.20 -3.09
C CYS A 331 27.33 10.15 -4.50
N ASN A 332 27.06 11.15 -5.35
CA ASN A 332 27.74 11.30 -6.64
C ASN A 332 29.27 11.26 -6.48
N SER A 333 29.92 10.29 -7.12
CA SER A 333 31.37 10.17 -7.14
C SER A 333 32.01 11.36 -7.88
N THR A 334 32.83 12.13 -7.17
CA THR A 334 33.61 13.23 -7.77
C THR A 334 34.85 12.74 -8.53
N ASP A 335 35.28 11.51 -8.28
CA ASP A 335 36.45 10.89 -8.91
C ASP A 335 36.02 10.00 -10.09
N THR A 336 36.32 10.44 -11.31
CA THR A 336 35.96 9.79 -12.60
C THR A 336 36.74 8.51 -12.91
N LYS A 337 37.12 7.75 -11.87
CA LYS A 337 37.97 6.55 -11.95
C LYS A 337 37.31 5.27 -11.41
N VAL A 338 36.12 5.37 -10.82
CA VAL A 338 35.31 4.21 -10.41
C VAL A 338 34.21 4.02 -11.45
N GLU A 339 34.25 2.93 -12.20
CA GLU A 339 33.14 2.53 -13.06
C GLU A 339 32.03 1.91 -12.21
N GLY A 340 30.88 2.59 -12.16
CA GLY A 340 29.70 2.15 -11.42
C GLY A 340 29.41 3.00 -10.17
N LEU A 341 28.21 2.83 -9.65
CA LEU A 341 27.73 3.49 -8.45
C LEU A 341 28.47 3.00 -7.21
N HIS A 342 28.98 3.92 -6.39
CA HIS A 342 29.64 3.62 -5.12
C HIS A 342 29.24 4.64 -4.04
N ILE A 343 28.95 4.17 -2.82
CA ILE A 343 28.71 5.03 -1.65
C ILE A 343 29.96 5.03 -0.75
N GLU A 344 30.60 6.19 -0.64
CA GLU A 344 31.74 6.46 0.26
C GLU A 344 31.36 6.25 1.73
N THR A 345 32.30 5.79 2.57
CA THR A 345 32.07 5.44 3.99
C THR A 345 31.50 6.60 4.80
N GLU A 346 32.03 7.79 4.56
CA GLU A 346 31.64 9.05 5.19
C GLU A 346 30.20 9.43 4.83
N VAL A 347 29.83 9.31 3.55
CA VAL A 347 28.47 9.61 3.05
C VAL A 347 27.48 8.53 3.53
N ALA A 348 27.86 7.26 3.52
CA ALA A 348 27.04 6.17 4.07
C ALA A 348 26.71 6.41 5.56
N LYS A 349 27.68 6.93 6.32
CA LYS A 349 27.49 7.33 7.72
C LYS A 349 26.54 8.53 7.86
N GLU A 350 26.68 9.58 7.04
CA GLU A 350 25.76 10.74 7.08
C GLU A 350 24.31 10.33 6.77
N ILE A 351 24.12 9.43 5.80
CA ILE A 351 22.82 8.83 5.46
C ILE A 351 22.27 8.03 6.67
N LEU A 352 23.10 7.19 7.29
CA LEU A 352 22.72 6.37 8.45
C LEU A 352 22.36 7.21 9.69
N GLU A 353 23.11 8.28 9.98
CA GLU A 353 22.81 9.20 11.08
C GLU A 353 21.49 9.97 10.84
N SER A 354 21.20 10.33 9.59
CA SER A 354 19.97 11.03 9.18
C SER A 354 18.73 10.13 9.16
N MET A 355 18.89 8.80 9.12
CA MET A 355 17.83 7.80 8.91
C MET A 355 16.67 7.84 9.95
N LYS A 356 16.88 8.49 11.09
CA LYS A 356 15.90 8.63 12.19
C LYS A 356 15.06 9.92 12.11
N ASP A 357 15.33 10.79 11.12
CA ASP A 357 14.45 11.91 10.80
C ASP A 357 13.13 11.42 10.15
N ASN A 358 12.05 12.18 10.34
CA ASN A 358 10.73 11.85 9.82
C ASN A 358 10.60 12.08 8.30
N SER A 359 11.20 13.14 7.78
CA SER A 359 11.13 13.48 6.35
C SER A 359 12.08 12.58 5.55
N PHE A 360 13.30 12.39 6.04
CA PHE A 360 14.29 11.57 5.36
C PHE A 360 13.95 10.07 5.39
N SER A 361 13.41 9.54 6.49
CA SER A 361 12.97 8.14 6.52
C SER A 361 11.86 7.86 5.50
N HIS A 362 10.87 8.73 5.35
CA HIS A 362 9.84 8.58 4.30
C HIS A 362 10.41 8.72 2.88
N LEU A 363 11.45 9.53 2.67
CA LEU A 363 12.16 9.59 1.39
C LEU A 363 12.90 8.28 1.09
N VAL A 364 13.64 7.74 2.07
CA VAL A 364 14.40 6.49 1.89
C VAL A 364 13.50 5.26 1.79
N GLU A 365 12.32 5.25 2.42
CA GLU A 365 11.29 4.23 2.17
C GLU A 365 10.95 4.11 0.68
N VAL A 366 10.79 5.25 -0.02
CA VAL A 366 10.48 5.29 -1.45
C VAL A 366 11.71 4.98 -2.31
N ILE A 367 12.90 5.47 -1.95
CA ILE A 367 14.15 5.10 -2.62
C ILE A 367 14.30 3.56 -2.66
N LEU A 368 14.06 2.87 -1.54
CA LEU A 368 14.16 1.41 -1.47
C LEU A 368 13.01 0.67 -2.21
N GLU A 369 11.84 1.31 -2.36
CA GLU A 369 10.73 0.80 -3.18
C GLU A 369 11.03 0.86 -4.70
N VAL A 370 11.86 1.81 -5.16
CA VAL A 370 12.12 2.02 -6.60
C VAL A 370 13.53 1.67 -7.08
N ALA A 371 14.54 1.65 -6.20
CA ALA A 371 15.95 1.53 -6.56
C ALA A 371 16.26 0.31 -7.47
N PRO A 372 17.01 0.48 -8.58
CA PRO A 372 17.55 -0.65 -9.35
C PRO A 372 18.45 -1.57 -8.51
N GLU A 373 18.65 -2.80 -8.96
CA GLU A 373 19.30 -3.85 -8.15
C GLU A 373 20.71 -3.47 -7.67
N SER A 374 21.55 -2.86 -8.51
CA SER A 374 22.89 -2.39 -8.15
C SER A 374 22.88 -1.36 -7.02
N LEU A 375 22.00 -0.36 -7.11
CA LEU A 375 21.80 0.69 -6.10
C LEU A 375 21.25 0.12 -4.78
N TYR A 376 20.25 -0.75 -4.86
CA TYR A 376 19.71 -1.43 -3.68
C TYR A 376 20.82 -2.24 -2.97
N ASN A 377 21.63 -3.01 -3.72
CA ASN A 377 22.67 -3.87 -3.16
C ASN A 377 23.82 -3.07 -2.51
N GLU A 378 24.21 -1.93 -3.08
CA GLU A 378 25.21 -1.03 -2.48
C GLU A 378 24.65 -0.34 -1.22
N MET A 379 23.41 0.19 -1.27
CA MET A 379 22.76 0.76 -0.07
C MET A 379 22.65 -0.26 1.06
N PHE A 380 22.22 -1.50 0.76
CA PHE A 380 22.13 -2.58 1.74
C PHE A 380 23.48 -2.83 2.43
N ASN A 381 24.56 -2.97 1.67
CA ASN A 381 25.88 -3.32 2.20
C ASN A 381 26.63 -2.15 2.87
N LYS A 382 26.43 -0.90 2.42
CA LYS A 382 27.14 0.27 2.95
C LYS A 382 26.42 0.98 4.09
N VAL A 383 25.08 1.06 4.04
CA VAL A 383 24.27 1.89 4.95
C VAL A 383 23.58 1.06 6.03
N PHE A 384 22.99 -0.09 5.68
CA PHE A 384 22.06 -0.80 6.56
C PHE A 384 22.64 -2.00 7.31
N LYS A 385 23.55 -2.75 6.69
CA LYS A 385 24.20 -3.94 7.26
C LYS A 385 24.91 -3.62 8.57
N ASN A 386 24.76 -4.49 9.58
CA ASN A 386 25.21 -4.34 10.96
C ASN A 386 24.45 -3.27 11.79
N SER A 387 23.41 -2.62 11.24
CA SER A 387 22.60 -1.60 11.94
C SER A 387 21.10 -1.89 11.89
N LEU A 388 20.68 -3.05 11.38
CA LEU A 388 19.27 -3.36 11.10
C LEU A 388 18.44 -3.33 12.39
N PHE A 389 18.94 -3.89 13.49
CA PHE A 389 18.20 -3.89 14.75
C PHE A 389 18.05 -2.49 15.37
N GLU A 390 19.10 -1.66 15.32
CA GLU A 390 19.06 -0.30 15.89
C GLU A 390 18.03 0.58 15.16
N LEU A 391 18.01 0.50 13.83
CA LEU A 391 17.02 1.20 13.01
C LEU A 391 15.61 0.60 13.20
N SER A 392 15.49 -0.70 13.43
CA SER A 392 14.20 -1.36 13.67
C SER A 392 13.49 -0.94 14.96
N VAL A 393 14.22 -0.48 15.99
CA VAL A 393 13.61 -0.01 17.25
C VAL A 393 13.24 1.47 17.26
N ASP A 394 13.82 2.28 16.36
CA ASP A 394 13.45 3.69 16.20
C ASP A 394 12.01 3.89 15.70
N ARG A 395 11.41 5.05 16.01
CA ARG A 395 10.04 5.40 15.62
C ARG A 395 9.84 5.67 14.12
N CYS A 396 10.89 6.11 13.42
CA CYS A 396 10.87 6.47 12.01
C CYS A 396 11.61 5.42 11.16
N ALA A 397 12.88 5.13 11.49
CA ALA A 397 13.74 4.25 10.69
C ALA A 397 13.22 2.81 10.58
N ASN A 398 12.37 2.34 11.50
CA ASN A 398 11.76 1.01 11.40
C ASN A 398 10.88 0.84 10.15
N PHE A 399 10.34 1.93 9.59
CA PHE A 399 9.58 1.88 8.33
C PHE A 399 10.52 1.77 7.12
N VAL A 400 11.70 2.40 7.18
CA VAL A 400 12.78 2.18 6.19
C VAL A 400 13.23 0.72 6.20
N ILE A 401 13.43 0.12 7.38
CA ILE A 401 13.77 -1.31 7.49
C ILE A 401 12.64 -2.20 6.97
N GLN A 402 11.37 -1.85 7.16
CA GLN A 402 10.26 -2.57 6.52
C GLN A 402 10.33 -2.48 4.99
N SER A 403 10.64 -1.30 4.41
CA SER A 403 10.84 -1.18 2.96
C SER A 403 12.05 -2.01 2.48
N LEU A 404 13.20 -1.90 3.15
CA LEU A 404 14.42 -2.67 2.87
C LEU A 404 14.12 -4.18 2.80
N ILE A 405 13.59 -4.73 3.90
CA ILE A 405 13.27 -6.16 4.01
C ILE A 405 12.30 -6.59 2.90
N SER A 406 11.27 -5.79 2.62
CA SER A 406 10.27 -6.10 1.59
C SER A 406 10.87 -6.16 0.19
N HIS A 407 11.98 -5.46 -0.06
CA HIS A 407 12.66 -5.35 -1.35
C HIS A 407 13.98 -6.14 -1.43
N ALA A 408 14.37 -6.94 -0.42
CA ALA A 408 15.56 -7.79 -0.49
C ALA A 408 15.58 -8.68 -1.75
N ARG A 409 16.72 -8.70 -2.45
CA ARG A 409 16.86 -9.25 -3.80
C ARG A 409 17.15 -10.76 -3.81
N ASP A 410 18.03 -11.20 -2.91
CA ASP A 410 18.63 -12.54 -2.91
C ASP A 410 18.61 -13.24 -1.53
N GLN A 411 19.06 -14.50 -1.51
CA GLN A 411 19.06 -15.34 -0.31
C GLN A 411 20.22 -15.05 0.67
N GLU A 412 21.30 -14.38 0.24
CA GLU A 412 22.39 -13.93 1.13
C GLU A 412 21.91 -12.76 1.99
N GLN A 413 21.27 -11.77 1.36
CA GLN A 413 20.61 -10.66 2.05
C GLN A 413 19.59 -11.18 3.05
N MET A 414 18.77 -12.16 2.66
CA MET A 414 17.81 -12.81 3.57
C MET A 414 18.48 -13.48 4.77
N GLY A 415 19.64 -14.12 4.58
CA GLY A 415 20.45 -14.70 5.65
C GLY A 415 20.93 -13.64 6.64
N LEU A 416 21.57 -12.57 6.14
CA LEU A 416 22.09 -11.45 6.94
C LEU A 416 20.98 -10.75 7.74
N ILE A 417 19.84 -10.45 7.11
CA ILE A 417 18.67 -9.88 7.79
C ILE A 417 18.15 -10.82 8.89
N CYS A 418 18.12 -12.13 8.63
CA CYS A 418 17.72 -13.12 9.64
C CYS A 418 18.70 -13.25 10.80
N GLU A 419 19.98 -12.97 10.60
CA GLU A 419 21.00 -13.04 11.65
C GLU A 419 20.91 -11.84 12.61
N GLU A 420 20.71 -10.63 12.09
CA GLU A 420 20.52 -9.44 12.92
C GLU A 420 19.14 -9.39 13.61
N LEU A 421 18.05 -9.75 12.91
CA LEU A 421 16.68 -9.46 13.36
C LEU A 421 15.92 -10.65 13.98
N ALA A 422 16.10 -11.88 13.48
CA ALA A 422 15.30 -13.01 13.99
C ALA A 422 15.53 -13.31 15.50
N PRO A 423 16.76 -13.21 16.05
CA PRO A 423 16.98 -13.33 17.49
C PRO A 423 16.30 -12.25 18.33
N ARG A 424 15.90 -11.14 17.70
CA ARG A 424 15.33 -9.94 18.35
C ARG A 424 13.83 -9.76 18.10
N PHE A 425 13.16 -10.75 17.52
CA PHE A 425 11.71 -10.71 17.29
C PHE A 425 10.91 -10.39 18.56
N LYS A 426 11.32 -10.88 19.73
CA LYS A 426 10.66 -10.54 20.99
C LYS A 426 10.77 -9.05 21.30
N ASP A 427 11.97 -8.47 21.23
CA ASP A 427 12.20 -7.03 21.45
C ASP A 427 11.37 -6.17 20.50
N LEU A 428 11.25 -6.59 19.24
CA LEU A 428 10.48 -5.87 18.21
C LEU A 428 8.99 -5.89 18.52
N LEU A 429 8.43 -7.04 18.93
CA LEU A 429 7.01 -7.14 19.30
C LEU A 429 6.71 -6.36 20.59
N GLU A 430 7.58 -6.46 21.61
CA GLU A 430 7.45 -5.70 22.87
C GLU A 430 7.55 -4.17 22.67
N GLN A 431 8.29 -3.71 21.66
CA GLN A 431 8.42 -2.28 21.32
C GLN A 431 7.45 -1.79 20.23
N GLY A 432 6.42 -2.59 19.90
CA GLY A 432 5.39 -2.24 18.92
C GLY A 432 5.83 -2.29 17.44
N LYS A 433 7.02 -2.78 17.15
CA LYS A 433 7.67 -2.84 15.81
C LYS A 433 7.27 -4.08 15.01
N SER A 434 6.03 -4.54 15.19
CA SER A 434 5.50 -5.76 14.57
C SER A 434 5.53 -5.74 13.05
N GLY A 435 5.51 -4.58 12.40
CA GLY A 435 5.68 -4.44 10.94
C GLY A 435 7.03 -4.96 10.42
N VAL A 436 8.12 -4.83 11.18
CA VAL A 436 9.44 -5.36 10.81
C VAL A 436 9.40 -6.89 10.75
N VAL A 437 8.83 -7.52 11.78
CA VAL A 437 8.60 -8.98 11.87
C VAL A 437 7.70 -9.46 10.73
N ALA A 438 6.62 -8.73 10.46
CA ALA A 438 5.68 -9.01 9.37
C ALA A 438 6.34 -8.95 7.98
N SER A 439 7.20 -7.96 7.76
CA SER A 439 7.97 -7.81 6.52
C SER A 439 8.95 -8.98 6.33
N LEU A 440 9.64 -9.40 7.40
CA LEU A 440 10.62 -10.51 7.30
C LEU A 440 9.93 -11.84 6.98
N ILE A 441 8.75 -12.07 7.54
CA ILE A 441 7.90 -13.22 7.22
C ILE A 441 7.45 -13.15 5.74
N ALA A 442 6.97 -12.00 5.27
CA ALA A 442 6.53 -11.81 3.89
C ALA A 442 7.64 -12.07 2.85
N VAL A 443 8.86 -11.58 3.10
CA VAL A 443 9.99 -11.79 2.17
C VAL A 443 10.57 -13.21 2.25
N SER A 444 10.52 -13.89 3.42
CA SER A 444 10.92 -15.30 3.52
C SER A 444 10.16 -16.19 2.54
N GLN A 445 8.86 -15.89 2.36
CA GLN A 445 8.03 -16.54 1.37
C GLN A 445 8.35 -16.13 -0.08
N ARG A 446 8.63 -14.83 -0.32
CA ARG A 446 8.96 -14.32 -1.67
C ARG A 446 10.27 -14.91 -2.21
N LEU A 447 11.28 -15.07 -1.34
CA LEU A 447 12.61 -15.57 -1.70
C LEU A 447 12.78 -17.09 -1.50
N GLN A 448 11.75 -17.79 -1.01
CA GLN A 448 11.76 -19.22 -0.67
C GLN A 448 13.00 -19.58 0.17
N SER A 449 13.18 -18.83 1.25
CA SER A 449 14.38 -18.86 2.08
C SER A 449 14.05 -18.53 3.53
N HIS A 450 14.62 -19.29 4.46
CA HIS A 450 14.52 -19.11 5.91
C HIS A 450 13.10 -19.21 6.52
N GLU A 451 12.09 -19.70 5.79
CA GLU A 451 10.68 -19.73 6.19
C GLU A 451 10.48 -20.40 7.57
N HIS A 452 11.11 -21.56 7.77
CA HIS A 452 11.08 -22.29 9.05
C HIS A 452 11.80 -21.53 10.18
N LYS A 453 12.93 -20.85 9.90
CA LYS A 453 13.65 -20.02 10.89
C LYS A 453 12.78 -18.84 11.32
N CYS A 454 12.07 -18.19 10.38
CA CYS A 454 11.15 -17.10 10.67
C CYS A 454 9.91 -17.57 11.47
N CYS A 455 9.31 -18.70 11.09
CA CYS A 455 8.15 -19.26 11.79
C CYS A 455 8.48 -19.70 13.23
N GLU A 456 9.63 -20.34 13.44
CA GLU A 456 10.09 -20.75 14.78
C GLU A 456 10.55 -19.56 15.64
N ALA A 457 11.22 -18.56 15.05
CA ALA A 457 11.58 -17.33 15.75
C ALA A 457 10.35 -16.56 16.24
N LEU A 458 9.29 -16.46 15.42
CA LEU A 458 8.02 -15.87 15.84
C LEU A 458 7.37 -16.69 16.96
N ALA A 459 7.41 -18.01 16.88
CA ALA A 459 6.86 -18.88 17.92
C ALA A 459 7.59 -18.74 19.27
N GLY A 460 8.93 -18.67 19.26
CA GLY A 460 9.74 -18.43 20.46
C GLY A 460 9.67 -17.01 21.02
N ALA A 461 9.31 -16.02 20.18
CA ALA A 461 9.09 -14.64 20.61
C ALA A 461 7.75 -14.43 21.33
N VAL A 462 6.71 -15.18 20.95
CA VAL A 462 5.34 -15.06 21.49
C VAL A 462 5.03 -16.07 22.61
N CYS A 463 5.60 -17.27 22.54
CA CYS A 463 5.47 -18.32 23.55
C CYS A 463 6.84 -18.67 24.13
N SER A 464 6.98 -18.67 25.46
CA SER A 464 8.24 -19.05 26.09
C SER A 464 8.57 -20.53 25.83
N THR A 465 9.85 -20.89 25.94
CA THR A 465 10.34 -22.25 25.66
C THR A 465 9.71 -23.35 26.53
N ASN A 466 9.09 -22.97 27.64
CA ASN A 466 8.55 -23.88 28.64
C ASN A 466 7.00 -23.92 28.61
N GLU A 467 6.36 -23.10 27.78
CA GLU A 467 4.91 -23.03 27.61
C GLU A 467 4.43 -23.85 26.42
N SER A 468 3.20 -24.35 26.50
CA SER A 468 2.53 -24.91 25.33
C SER A 468 2.25 -23.80 24.32
N ARG A 469 2.78 -23.95 23.09
CA ARG A 469 2.55 -23.03 21.97
C ARG A 469 1.09 -22.97 21.49
N ILE A 470 0.16 -23.66 22.15
CA ILE A 470 -1.27 -23.69 21.84
C ILE A 470 -1.92 -22.29 21.86
N SER A 471 -1.34 -21.33 22.59
CA SER A 471 -1.85 -19.95 22.70
C SER A 471 -1.23 -18.96 21.70
N ILE A 472 -0.39 -19.41 20.76
CA ILE A 472 0.32 -18.53 19.81
C ILE A 472 -0.64 -17.70 18.94
N VAL A 473 -1.74 -18.27 18.44
CA VAL A 473 -2.71 -17.54 17.61
C VAL A 473 -3.51 -16.52 18.43
N PRO A 474 -4.13 -16.85 19.59
CA PRO A 474 -4.72 -15.86 20.49
C PRO A 474 -3.79 -14.68 20.83
N ARG A 475 -2.52 -14.97 21.17
CA ARG A 475 -1.52 -13.94 21.50
C ARG A 475 -1.12 -13.07 20.30
N LEU A 476 -1.22 -13.58 19.08
CA LEU A 476 -1.01 -12.79 17.84
C LEU A 476 -2.25 -11.98 17.44
N LEU A 477 -3.47 -12.52 17.65
CA LEU A 477 -4.73 -11.80 17.41
C LEU A 477 -4.87 -10.55 18.30
N PHE A 478 -4.34 -10.60 19.53
CA PHE A 478 -4.34 -9.48 20.48
C PHE A 478 -2.92 -9.14 20.97
N LEU A 479 -2.01 -8.95 20.01
CA LEU A 479 -0.58 -8.73 20.24
C LEU A 479 -0.27 -7.63 21.28
N ASP A 480 -0.95 -6.50 21.16
CA ASP A 480 -0.86 -5.33 22.02
C ASP A 480 -1.40 -5.60 23.43
N TYR A 481 -2.54 -6.27 23.57
CA TYR A 481 -3.07 -6.68 24.88
C TYR A 481 -2.18 -7.72 25.57
N TYR A 482 -1.61 -8.68 24.83
CA TYR A 482 -0.70 -9.68 25.38
C TYR A 482 0.65 -9.06 25.81
N PHE A 483 1.27 -8.23 24.98
CA PHE A 483 2.52 -7.59 25.37
C PHE A 483 2.33 -6.48 26.41
N GLY A 484 1.18 -5.82 26.46
CA GLY A 484 0.81 -4.81 27.46
C GLY A 484 0.26 -5.35 28.79
N CYS A 485 -0.08 -6.63 28.93
CA CYS A 485 -0.62 -7.16 30.19
C CYS A 485 0.43 -7.26 31.31
N GLN A 486 -0.06 -7.15 32.56
CA GLN A 486 0.77 -7.18 33.78
C GLN A 486 1.41 -8.55 34.03
N ASP A 487 0.67 -9.63 33.76
CA ASP A 487 1.14 -11.01 33.84
C ASP A 487 0.81 -11.74 32.54
N LYS A 488 1.85 -12.23 31.86
CA LYS A 488 1.77 -12.95 30.58
C LYS A 488 1.46 -14.43 30.75
N SER A 489 1.61 -14.98 31.96
CA SER A 489 1.36 -16.39 32.25
C SER A 489 -0.12 -16.71 32.44
N THR A 490 -0.92 -15.74 32.91
CA THR A 490 -2.38 -15.87 33.08
C THR A 490 -3.21 -15.23 31.95
N TRP A 491 -2.56 -14.69 30.91
CA TRP A 491 -3.25 -14.09 29.76
C TRP A 491 -3.78 -15.16 28.78
N GLU A 492 -5.10 -15.21 28.57
CA GLU A 492 -5.76 -16.09 27.57
C GLU A 492 -6.40 -15.34 26.39
N TRP A 493 -7.11 -14.24 26.64
CA TRP A 493 -7.98 -13.56 25.66
C TRP A 493 -8.26 -12.10 26.05
N ALA A 494 -8.81 -11.31 25.12
CA ALA A 494 -9.31 -9.95 25.36
C ALA A 494 -10.79 -9.85 24.89
N PRO A 495 -11.77 -10.22 25.74
CA PRO A 495 -13.17 -10.35 25.32
C PRO A 495 -13.76 -9.07 24.73
N GLY A 496 -14.31 -9.16 23.51
CA GLY A 496 -14.94 -8.02 22.83
C GLY A 496 -13.99 -6.88 22.43
N ALA A 497 -12.67 -7.05 22.56
CA ALA A 497 -11.69 -6.12 22.04
C ALA A 497 -11.55 -6.24 20.51
N LYS A 498 -11.06 -5.18 19.85
CA LYS A 498 -10.70 -5.22 18.43
C LYS A 498 -9.40 -6.00 18.26
N MET A 499 -9.35 -6.96 17.34
CA MET A 499 -8.12 -7.71 17.07
C MET A 499 -7.07 -6.85 16.35
N HIS A 500 -5.82 -7.02 16.76
CA HIS A 500 -4.67 -6.22 16.38
C HIS A 500 -4.31 -6.42 14.89
N VAL A 501 -4.38 -5.34 14.10
CA VAL A 501 -4.30 -5.38 12.63
C VAL A 501 -3.01 -6.05 12.15
N MET A 502 -1.83 -5.60 12.61
CA MET A 502 -0.56 -6.18 12.16
C MET A 502 -0.36 -7.62 12.65
N GLY A 503 -0.93 -8.00 13.80
CA GLY A 503 -0.91 -9.38 14.29
C GLY A 503 -1.75 -10.32 13.42
N CYS A 504 -2.92 -9.85 12.98
CA CYS A 504 -3.75 -10.54 12.00
C CYS A 504 -3.10 -10.62 10.62
N LEU A 505 -2.34 -9.59 10.20
CA LEU A 505 -1.61 -9.59 8.92
C LEU A 505 -0.39 -10.54 8.96
N ILE A 506 0.32 -10.62 10.09
CA ILE A 506 1.35 -11.65 10.35
C ILE A 506 0.74 -13.05 10.20
N LEU A 507 -0.41 -13.31 10.84
CA LEU A 507 -1.11 -14.59 10.73
C LEU A 507 -1.57 -14.91 9.30
N GLN A 508 -2.06 -13.92 8.55
CA GLN A 508 -2.38 -14.07 7.12
C GLN A 508 -1.14 -14.45 6.29
N GLY A 509 0.02 -13.85 6.58
CA GLY A 509 1.30 -14.24 5.97
C GLY A 509 1.69 -15.69 6.30
N ILE A 510 1.61 -16.06 7.60
CA ILE A 510 1.93 -17.39 8.11
C ILE A 510 1.08 -18.48 7.42
N PHE A 511 -0.22 -18.29 7.24
CA PHE A 511 -1.09 -19.29 6.60
C PHE A 511 -0.87 -19.46 5.07
N LYS A 512 0.13 -18.79 4.48
CA LYS A 512 0.54 -19.00 3.07
C LYS A 512 1.77 -19.92 2.91
N PHE A 513 2.46 -20.34 3.98
CA PHE A 513 3.55 -21.34 3.90
C PHE A 513 3.02 -22.76 3.76
N SER A 514 3.93 -23.72 3.47
CA SER A 514 3.59 -25.16 3.57
C SER A 514 3.16 -25.51 4.99
N SER A 515 2.08 -26.28 5.11
CA SER A 515 1.52 -26.75 6.37
C SER A 515 2.55 -27.46 7.25
N ASP A 516 3.56 -28.12 6.68
CA ASP A 516 4.69 -28.74 7.40
C ASP A 516 5.37 -27.79 8.38
N ILE A 517 5.55 -26.52 7.97
CA ILE A 517 6.30 -25.49 8.71
C ILE A 517 5.42 -24.83 9.78
N ILE A 518 4.11 -24.76 9.54
CA ILE A 518 3.18 -23.94 10.34
C ILE A 518 2.24 -24.76 11.24
N GLN A 519 2.57 -26.04 11.50
CA GLN A 519 1.80 -26.90 12.40
C GLN A 519 1.49 -26.29 13.78
N PRO A 520 2.36 -25.50 14.45
CA PRO A 520 2.00 -24.83 15.71
C PRO A 520 0.81 -23.87 15.56
N TYR A 521 0.77 -23.10 14.48
CA TYR A 521 -0.28 -22.12 14.18
C TYR A 521 -1.60 -22.80 13.80
N ILE A 522 -1.54 -23.82 12.95
CA ILE A 522 -2.71 -24.65 12.60
C ILE A 522 -3.28 -25.34 13.85
N THR A 523 -2.42 -25.90 14.70
CA THR A 523 -2.83 -26.59 15.94
C THR A 523 -3.45 -25.62 16.94
N SER A 524 -2.89 -24.42 17.08
CA SER A 524 -3.42 -23.35 17.93
C SER A 524 -4.80 -22.87 17.45
N LEU A 525 -4.92 -22.38 16.21
CA LEU A 525 -6.18 -21.88 15.64
C LEU A 525 -7.29 -22.95 15.69
N THR A 526 -6.99 -24.19 15.28
CA THR A 526 -8.00 -25.26 15.29
C THR A 526 -8.34 -25.78 16.68
N SER A 527 -7.61 -25.40 17.73
CA SER A 527 -7.86 -25.80 19.13
C SER A 527 -8.44 -24.70 20.03
N MET A 528 -8.59 -23.47 19.53
CA MET A 528 -9.29 -22.40 20.27
C MET A 528 -10.70 -22.83 20.70
N LYS A 529 -11.23 -22.25 21.78
CA LYS A 529 -12.61 -22.50 22.24
C LYS A 529 -13.63 -22.01 21.18
N PRO A 530 -14.87 -22.55 21.11
CA PRO A 530 -15.85 -22.11 20.12
C PRO A 530 -16.12 -20.60 20.17
N GLU A 531 -16.30 -20.03 21.36
CA GLU A 531 -16.53 -18.61 21.59
C GLU A 531 -15.44 -17.72 20.98
N TYR A 532 -14.16 -18.06 21.19
CA TYR A 532 -13.02 -17.35 20.60
C TYR A 532 -12.97 -17.50 19.07
N THR A 533 -13.40 -18.65 18.54
CA THR A 533 -13.48 -18.87 17.09
C THR A 533 -14.57 -18.00 16.46
N ILE A 534 -15.70 -17.83 17.15
CA ILE A 534 -16.83 -16.98 16.74
C ILE A 534 -16.46 -15.49 16.85
N GLU A 535 -15.83 -15.05 17.94
CA GLU A 535 -15.29 -13.68 18.07
C GLU A 535 -14.28 -13.38 16.95
N THR A 536 -13.39 -14.32 16.62
CA THR A 536 -12.44 -14.19 15.50
C THR A 536 -13.15 -14.01 14.15
N ALA A 537 -14.25 -14.73 13.90
CA ALA A 537 -15.01 -14.60 12.65
C ALA A 537 -15.82 -13.30 12.54
N LYS A 538 -16.21 -12.70 13.67
CA LYS A 538 -16.91 -11.40 13.72
C LYS A 538 -15.98 -10.21 13.57
N ASP A 539 -14.74 -10.30 14.07
CA ASP A 539 -13.74 -9.25 13.93
C ASP A 539 -13.29 -9.07 12.46
N SER A 540 -13.21 -7.83 11.97
CA SER A 540 -12.87 -7.53 10.57
C SER A 540 -11.41 -7.86 10.16
N SER A 541 -10.50 -8.00 11.14
CA SER A 541 -9.13 -8.48 10.95
C SER A 541 -9.03 -9.99 11.18
N GLY A 542 -9.71 -10.51 12.21
CA GLY A 542 -9.76 -11.93 12.55
C GLY A 542 -10.42 -12.80 11.46
N ALA A 543 -11.47 -12.28 10.81
CA ALA A 543 -12.11 -12.90 9.65
C ALA A 543 -11.09 -13.26 8.57
N ARG A 544 -10.17 -12.34 8.25
CA ARG A 544 -9.11 -12.55 7.25
C ARG A 544 -8.09 -13.60 7.66
N VAL A 545 -7.87 -13.82 8.96
CA VAL A 545 -7.04 -14.92 9.47
C VAL A 545 -7.71 -16.27 9.23
N ILE A 546 -9.02 -16.36 9.48
CA ILE A 546 -9.80 -17.58 9.18
C ILE A 546 -9.83 -17.84 7.66
N GLU A 547 -10.08 -16.82 6.85
CA GLU A 547 -10.07 -16.93 5.38
C GLU A 547 -8.70 -17.40 4.85
N ALA A 548 -7.58 -16.85 5.37
CA ALA A 548 -6.23 -17.29 5.00
C ALA A 548 -5.97 -18.75 5.40
N PHE A 549 -6.40 -19.17 6.60
CA PHE A 549 -6.32 -20.58 7.01
C PHE A 549 -7.17 -21.50 6.12
N LEU A 550 -8.38 -21.07 5.72
CA LEU A 550 -9.22 -21.84 4.80
C LEU A 550 -8.64 -21.93 3.39
N ALA A 551 -7.85 -20.93 2.95
CA ALA A 551 -7.10 -20.93 1.69
C ALA A 551 -5.75 -21.68 1.76
N SER A 552 -5.24 -22.00 2.95
CA SER A 552 -3.97 -22.72 3.14
C SER A 552 -4.03 -24.19 2.65
N ASP A 553 -2.88 -24.87 2.60
CA ASP A 553 -2.79 -26.30 2.33
C ASP A 553 -3.13 -27.19 3.54
N ALA A 554 -3.46 -26.61 4.70
CA ALA A 554 -3.78 -27.34 5.93
C ALA A 554 -4.88 -28.40 5.72
N ALA A 555 -4.78 -29.51 6.47
CA ALA A 555 -5.55 -30.71 6.19
C ALA A 555 -7.06 -30.47 6.24
N ILE A 556 -7.80 -31.10 5.34
CA ILE A 556 -9.27 -31.03 5.21
C ILE A 556 -9.97 -31.26 6.58
N LYS A 557 -9.48 -32.22 7.37
CA LYS A 557 -9.96 -32.52 8.74
C LYS A 557 -9.73 -31.37 9.73
N GLN A 558 -8.63 -30.62 9.61
CA GLN A 558 -8.30 -29.45 10.41
C GLN A 558 -9.21 -28.26 10.04
N LYS A 559 -9.42 -28.00 8.73
CA LYS A 559 -10.40 -26.99 8.26
C LYS A 559 -11.81 -27.29 8.76
N ARG A 560 -12.30 -28.52 8.58
CA ARG A 560 -13.61 -28.97 9.08
C ARG A 560 -13.76 -28.83 10.61
N ARG A 561 -12.69 -29.08 11.39
CA ARG A 561 -12.68 -28.88 12.85
C ARG A 561 -12.90 -27.41 13.27
N LEU A 562 -12.44 -26.45 12.47
CA LEU A 562 -12.70 -25.02 12.72
C LEU A 562 -14.13 -24.64 12.33
N ILE A 563 -14.56 -24.98 11.11
CA ILE A 563 -15.88 -24.61 10.58
C ILE A 563 -17.02 -25.17 11.46
N ASN A 564 -16.85 -26.39 12.02
CA ASN A 564 -17.80 -26.98 12.96
C ASN A 564 -18.10 -26.11 14.20
N LYS A 565 -17.20 -25.20 14.61
CA LYS A 565 -17.40 -24.31 15.76
C LYS A 565 -18.20 -23.04 15.43
N LEU A 566 -18.36 -22.72 14.14
CA LEU A 566 -19.11 -21.55 13.66
C LEU A 566 -20.59 -21.87 13.39
N ARG A 567 -21.01 -23.13 13.57
CA ARG A 567 -22.42 -23.55 13.49
C ARG A 567 -23.27 -22.82 14.53
N GLY A 568 -24.53 -22.55 14.17
CA GLY A 568 -25.45 -21.70 14.92
C GLY A 568 -25.16 -20.19 14.83
N HIS A 569 -24.15 -19.78 14.04
CA HIS A 569 -23.68 -18.40 13.95
C HIS A 569 -23.47 -17.93 12.49
N PHE A 570 -23.66 -18.77 11.47
CA PHE A 570 -23.46 -18.36 10.07
C PHE A 570 -24.48 -17.31 9.63
N GLY A 571 -25.72 -17.38 10.16
CA GLY A 571 -26.74 -16.35 9.95
C GLY A 571 -26.31 -14.97 10.47
N GLU A 572 -25.80 -14.90 11.70
CA GLU A 572 -25.28 -13.64 12.27
C GLU A 572 -24.05 -13.13 11.50
N LEU A 573 -23.09 -14.02 11.20
CA LEU A 573 -21.87 -13.68 10.46
C LEU A 573 -22.17 -13.10 9.07
N ALA A 574 -23.19 -13.61 8.37
CA ALA A 574 -23.56 -13.12 7.04
C ALA A 574 -24.10 -11.68 7.04
N LEU A 575 -24.69 -11.21 8.15
CA LEU A 575 -25.16 -9.83 8.30
C LEU A 575 -23.99 -8.84 8.45
N HIS A 576 -22.83 -9.29 8.94
CA HIS A 576 -21.61 -8.50 8.97
C HIS A 576 -20.91 -8.47 7.60
N THR A 577 -20.42 -7.30 7.18
CA THR A 577 -19.74 -7.12 5.89
C THR A 577 -18.53 -8.04 5.73
N SER A 578 -17.65 -8.10 6.73
CA SER A 578 -16.51 -9.03 6.74
C SER A 578 -16.94 -10.49 6.90
N GLY A 579 -17.83 -10.76 7.86
CA GLY A 579 -18.30 -12.11 8.16
C GLY A 579 -18.95 -12.82 6.96
N SER A 580 -19.57 -12.07 6.03
CA SER A 580 -20.12 -12.62 4.79
C SER A 580 -19.07 -13.31 3.89
N PHE A 581 -17.85 -12.79 3.81
CA PHE A 581 -16.74 -13.42 3.09
C PHE A 581 -16.24 -14.66 3.82
N THR A 582 -16.19 -14.64 5.16
CA THR A 582 -15.89 -15.83 5.98
C THR A 582 -16.95 -16.92 5.79
N VAL A 583 -18.25 -16.58 5.74
CA VAL A 583 -19.36 -17.51 5.47
C VAL A 583 -19.20 -18.14 4.08
N GLU A 584 -18.90 -17.32 3.07
CA GLU A 584 -18.59 -17.79 1.72
C GLU A 584 -17.40 -18.77 1.72
N LYS A 585 -16.26 -18.39 2.31
CA LYS A 585 -15.06 -19.25 2.33
C LYS A 585 -15.23 -20.49 3.19
N CYS A 586 -16.12 -20.48 4.20
CA CYS A 586 -16.54 -21.69 4.91
C CYS A 586 -17.34 -22.61 3.99
N PHE A 587 -18.34 -22.09 3.26
CA PHE A 587 -19.16 -22.85 2.32
C PHE A 587 -18.34 -23.45 1.18
N ASP A 588 -17.45 -22.65 0.58
CA ASP A 588 -16.45 -23.02 -0.42
C ASP A 588 -15.33 -23.95 0.15
N ALA A 589 -15.38 -24.30 1.45
CA ALA A 589 -14.50 -25.26 2.12
C ALA A 589 -15.26 -26.43 2.80
N CYS A 590 -16.57 -26.59 2.55
CA CYS A 590 -17.44 -27.60 3.20
C CYS A 590 -17.79 -28.80 2.33
N ASN A 591 -18.05 -29.94 3.00
CA ASN A 591 -18.81 -31.07 2.44
C ASN A 591 -20.32 -30.74 2.41
N LEU A 592 -21.12 -31.59 1.77
CA LEU A 592 -22.56 -31.35 1.61
C LEU A 592 -23.26 -31.08 2.94
N THR A 593 -23.01 -31.91 3.96
CA THR A 593 -23.66 -31.81 5.28
C THR A 593 -23.46 -30.46 5.96
N LEU A 594 -22.28 -29.83 5.79
CA LEU A 594 -22.01 -28.51 6.34
C LEU A 594 -22.47 -27.38 5.42
N ARG A 595 -22.48 -27.56 4.10
CA ARG A 595 -23.16 -26.63 3.18
C ARG A 595 -24.67 -26.55 3.49
N GLU A 596 -25.32 -27.68 3.75
CA GLU A 596 -26.74 -27.77 4.12
C GLU A 596 -27.01 -27.07 5.47
N ALA A 597 -26.13 -27.25 6.46
CA ALA A 597 -26.21 -26.52 7.73
C ALA A 597 -26.09 -24.99 7.53
N ILE A 598 -25.08 -24.53 6.78
CA ILE A 598 -24.90 -23.10 6.45
C ILE A 598 -26.13 -22.57 5.69
N ALA A 599 -26.61 -23.28 4.67
CA ALA A 599 -27.76 -22.86 3.87
C ALA A 599 -29.06 -22.76 4.68
N THR A 600 -29.20 -23.57 5.74
CA THR A 600 -30.31 -23.50 6.69
C THR A 600 -30.19 -22.25 7.57
N GLU A 601 -29.04 -22.02 8.20
CA GLU A 601 -28.81 -20.83 9.05
C GLU A 601 -28.93 -19.50 8.26
N LEU A 602 -28.63 -19.51 6.95
CA LEU A 602 -28.83 -18.35 6.06
C LEU A 602 -30.29 -18.19 5.58
N LEU A 603 -31.09 -19.26 5.59
CA LEU A 603 -32.51 -19.20 5.26
C LEU A 603 -33.30 -18.53 6.39
N ASP A 604 -32.96 -18.83 7.64
CA ASP A 604 -33.59 -18.24 8.83
C ASP A 604 -33.45 -16.70 8.87
N VAL A 605 -32.26 -16.18 8.53
CA VAL A 605 -31.99 -14.71 8.48
C VAL A 605 -32.24 -14.06 7.12
N LYS A 606 -32.75 -14.81 6.13
CA LYS A 606 -32.85 -14.39 4.71
C LYS A 606 -33.49 -13.01 4.52
N VAL A 607 -34.53 -12.70 5.29
CA VAL A 607 -35.27 -11.43 5.20
C VAL A 607 -34.37 -10.24 5.50
N ASP A 608 -33.56 -10.29 6.56
CA ASP A 608 -32.67 -9.19 6.93
C ASP A 608 -31.36 -9.21 6.14
N LEU A 609 -30.86 -10.40 5.80
CA LEU A 609 -29.72 -10.54 4.89
C LEU A 609 -30.03 -9.90 3.52
N SER A 610 -31.25 -10.04 2.98
CA SER A 610 -31.63 -9.40 1.71
C SER A 610 -31.57 -7.87 1.72
N LYS A 611 -31.58 -7.24 2.90
CA LYS A 611 -31.48 -5.78 3.10
C LYS A 611 -30.02 -5.31 3.28
N ALA A 612 -29.12 -6.21 3.65
CA ALA A 612 -27.70 -5.90 3.84
C ALA A 612 -26.98 -5.78 2.49
N LYS A 613 -26.01 -4.86 2.38
CA LYS A 613 -25.33 -4.52 1.09
C LYS A 613 -24.75 -5.75 0.37
N GLN A 614 -24.21 -6.70 1.13
CA GLN A 614 -23.56 -7.92 0.67
C GLN A 614 -24.52 -9.11 0.48
N GLY A 615 -25.70 -9.08 1.10
CA GLY A 615 -26.59 -10.25 1.19
C GLY A 615 -27.20 -10.70 -0.14
N PRO A 616 -27.69 -9.80 -1.03
CA PRO A 616 -28.17 -10.18 -2.36
C PRO A 616 -27.13 -10.89 -3.24
N PHE A 617 -25.84 -10.68 -2.99
CA PHE A 617 -24.75 -11.44 -3.61
C PHE A 617 -24.59 -12.81 -2.96
N LEU A 618 -24.48 -12.88 -1.62
CA LEU A 618 -24.27 -14.13 -0.88
C LEU A 618 -25.43 -15.13 -1.07
N LEU A 619 -26.68 -14.65 -0.95
CA LEU A 619 -27.90 -15.44 -1.18
C LEU A 619 -27.93 -16.07 -2.57
N ARG A 620 -27.46 -15.31 -3.58
CA ARG A 620 -27.37 -15.76 -4.98
C ARG A 620 -26.22 -16.74 -5.21
N LYS A 621 -25.03 -16.49 -4.65
CA LYS A 621 -23.86 -17.37 -4.81
C LYS A 621 -24.08 -18.75 -4.18
N LEU A 622 -24.75 -18.81 -3.04
CA LEU A 622 -25.05 -20.06 -2.34
C LEU A 622 -26.36 -20.73 -2.81
N ASP A 623 -27.14 -20.10 -3.70
CA ASP A 623 -28.43 -20.57 -4.22
C ASP A 623 -29.45 -20.90 -3.09
N ILE A 624 -29.62 -19.97 -2.14
CA ILE A 624 -30.48 -20.15 -0.96
C ILE A 624 -31.97 -20.23 -1.35
N ASP A 625 -32.39 -19.58 -2.44
CA ASP A 625 -33.71 -19.75 -3.05
C ASP A 625 -33.89 -21.15 -3.67
N GLY A 626 -32.86 -21.71 -4.31
CA GLY A 626 -32.84 -23.09 -4.78
C GLY A 626 -32.94 -24.09 -3.64
N TYR A 627 -32.17 -23.88 -2.56
CA TYR A 627 -32.23 -24.72 -1.35
C TYR A 627 -33.62 -24.71 -0.72
N ALA A 628 -34.20 -23.53 -0.47
CA ALA A 628 -35.51 -23.39 0.17
C ALA A 628 -36.67 -23.94 -0.67
N SER A 629 -36.58 -23.88 -2.01
CA SER A 629 -37.65 -24.35 -2.90
C SER A 629 -37.52 -25.82 -3.29
N ARG A 630 -36.30 -26.32 -3.49
CA ARG A 630 -36.01 -27.63 -4.10
C ARG A 630 -34.71 -28.21 -3.52
N PRO A 631 -34.68 -28.57 -2.22
CA PRO A 631 -33.45 -28.95 -1.51
C PRO A 631 -32.69 -30.08 -2.20
N GLU A 632 -33.37 -31.12 -2.67
CA GLU A 632 -32.70 -32.26 -3.34
C GLU A 632 -32.05 -31.88 -4.68
N GLN A 633 -32.64 -30.95 -5.46
CA GLN A 633 -32.00 -30.43 -6.67
C GLN A 633 -30.79 -29.55 -6.33
N TRP A 634 -30.85 -28.82 -5.22
CA TRP A 634 -29.72 -28.04 -4.72
C TRP A 634 -28.58 -28.96 -4.22
N LYS A 635 -28.89 -30.02 -3.46
CA LYS A 635 -27.89 -31.00 -2.97
C LYS A 635 -27.11 -31.64 -4.11
N SER A 636 -27.83 -32.19 -5.09
CA SER A 636 -27.21 -32.79 -6.29
C SER A 636 -26.30 -31.80 -7.06
N ARG A 637 -26.67 -30.51 -7.13
CA ARG A 637 -25.80 -29.46 -7.71
C ARG A 637 -24.55 -29.20 -6.87
N GLN A 638 -24.64 -29.25 -5.54
CA GLN A 638 -23.49 -29.07 -4.64
C GLN A 638 -22.53 -30.26 -4.69
N GLU A 639 -23.06 -31.48 -4.82
CA GLU A 639 -22.29 -32.72 -5.03
C GLU A 639 -21.60 -32.76 -6.41
N SER A 640 -22.32 -32.38 -7.47
CA SER A 640 -21.75 -32.29 -8.83
C SER A 640 -20.58 -31.30 -8.90
N LYS A 641 -20.70 -30.12 -8.25
CA LYS A 641 -19.59 -29.17 -8.06
C LYS A 641 -18.42 -29.81 -7.28
N GLN A 642 -18.71 -30.64 -6.29
CA GLN A 642 -17.68 -31.31 -5.48
C GLN A 642 -16.91 -32.37 -6.27
N SER A 643 -17.59 -33.20 -7.06
CA SER A 643 -16.96 -34.22 -7.91
C SER A 643 -16.06 -33.56 -8.96
N THR A 644 -16.63 -32.59 -9.72
CA THR A 644 -15.90 -31.86 -10.77
C THR A 644 -14.64 -31.17 -10.23
N TYR A 645 -14.69 -30.59 -9.02
CA TYR A 645 -13.53 -29.98 -8.38
C TYR A 645 -12.48 -31.02 -7.95
N ASN A 646 -12.91 -32.15 -7.38
CA ASN A 646 -12.01 -33.23 -6.96
C ASN A 646 -11.32 -33.89 -8.16
N GLU A 647 -12.05 -34.11 -9.25
CA GLU A 647 -11.53 -34.61 -10.53
C GLU A 647 -10.49 -33.64 -11.11
N PHE A 648 -10.79 -32.34 -11.14
CA PHE A 648 -9.84 -31.31 -11.57
C PHE A 648 -8.57 -31.30 -10.70
N CYS A 649 -8.69 -31.34 -9.38
CA CYS A 649 -7.54 -31.45 -8.48
C CYS A 649 -6.75 -32.74 -8.67
N SER A 650 -7.41 -33.88 -8.97
CA SER A 650 -6.73 -35.15 -9.23
C SER A 650 -6.04 -35.19 -10.60
N MET A 651 -6.49 -34.42 -11.58
CA MET A 651 -5.88 -34.36 -12.92
C MET A 651 -4.76 -33.31 -13.04
N PHE A 652 -4.85 -32.20 -12.30
CA PHE A 652 -3.95 -31.05 -12.47
C PHE A 652 -3.16 -30.65 -11.21
N GLY A 653 -3.49 -31.19 -10.03
CA GLY A 653 -2.86 -30.80 -8.76
C GLY A 653 -1.39 -31.23 -8.58
N SER A 654 -0.87 -32.10 -9.45
CA SER A 654 0.48 -32.69 -9.36
C SER A 654 1.58 -31.89 -10.08
N SER A 655 1.54 -30.55 -10.00
CA SER A 655 2.67 -29.70 -10.43
C SER A 655 2.73 -28.37 -9.65
N LYS A 656 3.93 -27.79 -9.52
CA LYS A 656 4.13 -26.49 -8.85
C LYS A 656 3.52 -25.36 -9.69
N SER A 657 2.33 -24.89 -9.34
CA SER A 657 1.66 -23.76 -10.01
C SER A 657 0.94 -22.83 -9.01
N ASN A 658 0.88 -21.54 -9.35
CA ASN A 658 0.51 -20.45 -8.43
C ASN A 658 -1.00 -20.08 -8.46
N PHE A 659 -1.88 -21.08 -8.49
CA PHE A 659 -3.34 -20.87 -8.45
C PHE A 659 -3.90 -20.92 -7.00
N PRO A 660 -4.96 -20.15 -6.69
CA PRO A 660 -5.58 -20.14 -5.37
C PRO A 660 -6.23 -21.50 -5.04
N ARG A 661 -5.75 -22.15 -3.98
CA ARG A 661 -6.00 -23.58 -3.71
C ARG A 661 -7.14 -23.80 -2.70
N ASN A 662 -8.39 -23.60 -3.14
CA ASN A 662 -9.60 -23.86 -2.33
C ASN A 662 -9.88 -25.36 -2.14
N THR A 663 -9.03 -26.08 -1.38
CA THR A 663 -9.21 -27.51 -1.13
C THR A 663 -10.50 -27.81 -0.35
N LEU A 664 -11.50 -28.33 -1.06
CA LEU A 664 -12.81 -28.76 -0.55
C LEU A 664 -12.79 -30.12 0.16
N VAL A 665 -13.85 -30.42 0.93
CA VAL A 665 -13.99 -31.66 1.71
C VAL A 665 -14.77 -32.72 0.92
N SER A 666 -14.15 -33.87 0.67
CA SER A 666 -14.84 -35.13 0.37
C SER A 666 -15.04 -35.96 1.64
N ASP A 667 -16.15 -36.70 1.72
CA ASP A 667 -16.34 -37.73 2.75
C ASP A 667 -15.89 -39.10 2.26
N ALA A 668 -15.14 -39.79 3.11
CA ALA A 668 -14.85 -41.21 3.02
C ALA A 668 -14.99 -41.78 4.44
N SER A 669 -15.88 -42.75 4.60
CA SER A 669 -16.19 -43.41 5.88
C SER A 669 -15.64 -44.83 5.88
N GLU A 670 -14.72 -45.13 6.80
CA GLU A 670 -14.28 -46.50 7.09
C GLU A 670 -14.77 -46.91 8.48
N ASP A 671 -15.98 -47.47 8.55
CA ASP A 671 -16.40 -48.30 9.69
C ASP A 671 -15.85 -49.72 9.50
N ALA A 672 -14.69 -49.99 10.10
CA ALA A 672 -14.03 -51.29 10.03
C ALA A 672 -14.72 -52.30 10.97
N SER A 673 -15.68 -53.05 10.42
CA SER A 673 -16.21 -54.27 11.07
C SER A 673 -15.25 -55.44 10.90
N GLN A 674 -15.22 -56.33 11.90
CA GLN A 674 -14.31 -57.48 11.94
C GLN A 674 -14.86 -58.65 11.12
N GLU A 675 -14.03 -59.27 10.29
CA GLU A 675 -14.23 -60.68 9.95
C GLU A 675 -12.89 -61.40 9.75
N THR A 676 -12.83 -62.66 10.16
CA THR A 676 -11.61 -63.48 10.20
C THR A 676 -11.79 -64.74 9.37
N GLU A 677 -10.84 -65.08 8.50
CA GLU A 677 -10.37 -66.45 8.21
C GLU A 677 -9.06 -66.36 7.37
N LEU A 678 -7.94 -66.92 7.83
CA LEU A 678 -7.48 -68.31 7.69
C LEU A 678 -7.08 -68.77 6.27
N LYS A 679 -5.77 -68.58 5.99
CA LYS A 679 -4.84 -69.50 5.30
C LYS A 679 -5.46 -70.69 4.54
N ASN A 680 -5.16 -70.80 3.25
CA ASN A 680 -4.66 -72.06 2.67
C ASN A 680 -3.86 -71.86 1.38
N THR A 681 -2.63 -72.40 1.32
CA THR A 681 -1.77 -72.42 0.11
C THR A 681 -1.10 -73.77 -0.08
N ARG A 682 -1.61 -74.57 -1.03
CA ARG A 682 -1.03 -75.83 -1.54
C ARG A 682 -1.56 -76.08 -2.97
N LYS A 683 -0.80 -76.58 -3.95
CA LYS A 683 0.66 -76.85 -4.01
C LYS A 683 1.08 -77.23 -5.46
N GLU A 684 2.41 -77.13 -5.73
CA GLU A 684 3.16 -77.96 -6.72
C GLU A 684 2.81 -77.75 -8.22
N ILE A 685 3.63 -78.05 -9.23
CA ILE A 685 5.01 -78.60 -9.34
C ILE A 685 5.60 -78.01 -10.66
N LYS A 686 6.90 -77.71 -10.89
CA LYS A 686 8.19 -77.80 -10.15
C LYS A 686 9.01 -76.53 -10.56
N HIS A 687 10.33 -76.41 -10.80
CA HIS A 687 11.54 -77.27 -10.74
C HIS A 687 12.78 -76.42 -10.35
N HIS A 688 13.91 -77.08 -10.11
CA HIS A 688 15.26 -76.55 -9.79
C HIS A 688 16.33 -77.51 -10.40
N PRO A 689 17.67 -77.38 -10.22
CA PRO A 689 18.49 -76.37 -9.48
C PRO A 689 19.44 -75.61 -10.46
N THR A 690 20.55 -74.91 -10.16
CA THR A 690 21.34 -74.39 -8.99
C THR A 690 22.12 -73.14 -9.55
N SER A 691 23.01 -72.35 -8.94
CA SER A 691 23.62 -72.08 -7.61
C SER A 691 24.41 -70.75 -7.76
N GLY A 692 24.78 -69.96 -6.74
CA GLY A 692 24.53 -70.02 -5.30
C GLY A 692 25.56 -69.18 -4.52
N PHE A 693 25.15 -68.54 -3.41
CA PHE A 693 25.97 -67.70 -2.49
C PHE A 693 26.45 -66.35 -3.08
N LYS A 694 26.15 -65.18 -2.46
CA LYS A 694 26.68 -64.56 -1.21
C LYS A 694 28.15 -64.11 -1.38
N ARG A 695 28.59 -62.93 -0.93
CA ARG A 695 28.04 -62.00 0.09
C ARG A 695 28.57 -60.55 -0.09
N HIS A 696 28.28 -59.69 0.90
CA HIS A 696 28.90 -58.38 1.26
C HIS A 696 30.41 -58.23 0.90
N ARG A 697 31.00 -57.01 0.90
CA ARG A 697 30.96 -56.01 1.99
C ARG A 697 31.69 -54.69 1.64
N GLU A 698 31.33 -53.60 2.33
CA GLU A 698 32.16 -52.40 2.63
C GLU A 698 32.70 -51.56 1.45
N GLU A 699 33.21 -50.34 1.65
CA GLU A 699 32.80 -49.16 2.47
C GLU A 699 33.74 -48.00 2.13
N HIS A 700 33.26 -46.75 2.22
CA HIS A 700 34.08 -45.55 2.46
C HIS A 700 35.23 -45.21 1.45
N ALA A 701 35.72 -43.98 1.34
CA ALA A 701 35.16 -42.65 1.59
C ALA A 701 35.92 -41.62 0.71
N ARG A 702 35.60 -40.33 0.90
CA ARG A 702 36.53 -39.17 1.01
C ARG A 702 38.01 -39.40 0.60
N ASP A 703 38.68 -38.50 -0.10
CA ASP A 703 38.46 -37.04 -0.19
C ASP A 703 39.17 -36.44 -1.43
N LYS A 704 38.55 -35.41 -2.03
CA LYS A 704 39.13 -34.10 -2.42
C LYS A 704 40.13 -33.90 -3.58
N ASP A 705 40.21 -32.60 -3.91
CA ASP A 705 41.26 -31.81 -4.59
C ASP A 705 41.59 -32.12 -6.07
N GLU A 706 40.94 -31.35 -6.97
CA GLU A 706 41.52 -30.25 -7.79
C GLU A 706 43.07 -30.12 -8.01
N PRO A 707 43.58 -29.28 -8.95
CA PRO A 707 42.93 -28.55 -10.06
C PRO A 707 43.73 -28.60 -11.40
N PHE A 708 43.43 -27.69 -12.35
CA PHE A 708 44.12 -27.37 -13.61
C PHE A 708 44.12 -28.47 -14.71
N ALA A 709 44.23 -28.21 -16.02
CA ALA A 709 43.95 -27.11 -16.98
C ALA A 709 44.96 -27.21 -18.14
N GLY A 710 44.52 -26.88 -19.37
CA GLY A 710 45.29 -27.05 -20.61
C GLY A 710 44.72 -28.18 -21.49
N GLU A 711 44.87 -28.18 -22.82
CA GLU A 711 45.63 -27.26 -23.66
C GLU A 711 44.92 -26.85 -24.97
N LYS A 712 45.33 -25.66 -25.41
CA LYS A 712 45.32 -25.12 -26.77
C LYS A 712 45.47 -26.20 -27.87
N ARG A 713 44.74 -26.05 -28.99
CA ARG A 713 45.31 -25.62 -30.29
C ARG A 713 44.29 -25.61 -31.43
N ALA A 714 44.26 -24.52 -32.19
CA ALA A 714 43.61 -24.46 -33.50
C ALA A 714 44.52 -25.03 -34.61
N LYS A 715 43.92 -25.55 -35.69
CA LYS A 715 44.53 -25.60 -37.04
C LYS A 715 43.47 -25.68 -38.14
N GLN A 716 43.85 -25.27 -39.35
CA GLN A 716 42.93 -24.86 -40.43
C GLN A 716 42.72 -25.92 -41.54
N LYS A 717 41.75 -25.62 -42.44
CA LYS A 717 41.72 -25.91 -43.90
C LYS A 717 41.45 -27.34 -44.38
N LYS A 718 40.38 -27.48 -45.20
CA LYS A 718 40.48 -27.33 -46.68
C LYS A 718 39.10 -27.21 -47.37
N ASN A 719 39.08 -26.59 -48.55
CA ASN A 719 37.95 -26.55 -49.48
C ASN A 719 38.18 -27.52 -50.66
N LYS A 720 37.11 -27.99 -51.32
CA LYS A 720 36.86 -28.01 -52.80
C LYS A 720 35.73 -29.01 -53.18
N THR A 721 34.63 -28.59 -53.85
CA THR A 721 34.33 -28.55 -55.32
C THR A 721 34.43 -29.91 -56.04
N SER A 722 33.53 -30.33 -56.95
CA SER A 722 32.25 -29.82 -57.52
C SER A 722 31.58 -30.99 -58.34
N GLU A 723 30.67 -30.93 -59.35
CA GLU A 723 30.06 -29.89 -60.21
C GLU A 723 28.81 -30.45 -60.98
N ALA A 724 28.06 -29.60 -61.72
CA ALA A 724 27.02 -29.90 -62.74
C ALA A 724 25.69 -30.58 -62.26
N THR A 725 24.46 -30.34 -62.78
CA THR A 725 23.88 -29.60 -63.95
C THR A 725 22.34 -29.39 -63.68
N ASP A 726 21.44 -28.70 -64.41
CA ASP A 726 21.49 -27.96 -65.70
C ASP A 726 20.52 -26.72 -65.76
N LYS A 727 19.22 -26.90 -66.08
CA LYS A 727 18.23 -25.85 -66.50
C LYS A 727 16.80 -26.15 -65.98
N LEU A 728 15.74 -25.30 -66.05
CA LEU A 728 15.41 -24.16 -66.94
C LEU A 728 14.32 -23.20 -66.36
N VAL A 729 14.49 -21.86 -66.44
CA VAL A 729 13.49 -20.77 -66.73
C VAL A 729 12.16 -20.62 -65.91
N SER A 730 11.65 -19.42 -65.53
CA SER A 730 12.21 -18.04 -65.44
C SER A 730 11.25 -16.96 -64.83
N LYS A 731 11.83 -15.84 -64.33
CA LYS A 731 11.32 -14.42 -64.34
C LYS A 731 10.03 -14.08 -63.51
N LYS A 732 9.84 -12.86 -62.94
CA LYS A 732 10.71 -11.65 -62.78
C LYS A 732 10.25 -10.75 -61.59
N ARG A 733 11.16 -9.88 -61.12
CA ARG A 733 11.01 -8.68 -60.25
C ARG A 733 11.26 -7.39 -61.10
N PRO A 734 11.34 -6.13 -60.60
CA PRO A 734 10.58 -5.37 -59.57
C PRO A 734 10.26 -3.87 -59.97
N PHE A 735 9.68 -3.09 -59.03
CA PHE A 735 9.93 -1.66 -58.66
C PHE A 735 9.66 -0.43 -59.60
N LEU A 736 9.00 0.57 -58.98
CA LEU A 736 9.19 2.05 -59.00
C LEU A 736 8.72 3.01 -60.14
N SER A 737 8.27 4.18 -59.64
CA SER A 737 8.20 5.54 -60.23
C SER A 737 7.03 5.94 -61.16
N GLY A 738 6.69 7.24 -61.17
CA GLY A 738 5.76 7.90 -62.11
C GLY A 738 4.67 8.77 -61.46
N GLU A 739 4.76 10.10 -61.61
CA GLU A 739 3.70 11.05 -61.25
C GLU A 739 2.69 11.31 -62.39
N MET A 740 1.57 11.96 -62.01
CA MET A 740 0.83 13.02 -62.74
C MET A 740 -0.62 12.74 -63.18
N THR A 741 -1.54 13.52 -62.59
CA THR A 741 -2.89 13.91 -63.07
C THR A 741 -3.95 12.80 -63.26
N GLY A 742 -5.26 13.03 -63.11
CA GLY A 742 -5.99 14.21 -62.63
C GLY A 742 -7.49 14.16 -62.97
N LYS A 743 -8.29 15.08 -62.40
CA LYS A 743 -9.73 15.38 -62.70
C LYS A 743 -10.82 14.40 -62.23
N LYS A 744 -11.45 14.77 -61.10
CA LYS A 744 -12.91 14.99 -60.88
C LYS A 744 -13.96 14.11 -61.60
N ARG A 745 -14.81 13.44 -60.80
CA ARG A 745 -16.31 13.41 -60.84
C ARG A 745 -16.81 12.72 -59.55
N HIS A 746 -17.49 13.37 -58.59
CA HIS A 746 -18.90 13.83 -58.57
C HIS A 746 -19.96 12.74 -58.84
N SER A 747 -20.54 12.15 -57.78
CA SER A 747 -22.00 12.05 -57.47
C SER A 747 -22.19 11.21 -56.19
N ASN A 748 -22.64 11.75 -55.05
CA ASN A 748 -24.04 12.00 -54.66
C ASN A 748 -25.01 10.79 -54.73
N LYS A 749 -25.24 10.15 -53.58
CA LYS A 749 -26.52 9.75 -52.91
C LYS A 749 -26.24 8.58 -51.93
N LEU A 750 -26.51 8.60 -50.61
CA LEU A 750 -27.61 9.14 -49.77
C LEU A 750 -28.84 8.20 -49.76
N ARG A 751 -29.23 7.79 -48.54
CA ARG A 751 -30.25 6.80 -48.09
C ARG A 751 -29.70 5.38 -47.84
N ILE A 752 -30.08 4.69 -46.76
CA ILE A 752 -30.88 5.09 -45.57
C ILE A 752 -29.96 5.10 -44.36
#